data_AF-A0A409YWH3-F1
#
_entry.id   AF-A0A409YWH3-F1
#
_cell.length_a   1.000
_cell.length_b   1.000
_cell.length_c   1.000
_cell.angle_alpha   90.00
_cell.angle_beta   90.00
_cell.angle_gamma   90.00
#
_symmetry.space_group_name_H-M   'P 1'
#
loop_
_entity.id
_entity.type
_entity.pdbx_description
1 polymer ?
#
loop_
_entity_poly.entity_id
_entity_poly.type
_entity_poly.pdbx_seq_one_letter_code
_entity_poly.pdbx_strand_id
1 'polypeptide(L)'
;MASIFRRLGYLRRGTLPFLISGVCYESELPSLNDMVYSEEHPGPTTFTMLGTDVMVNMLGFLKPYDIISLRRTCKALSRVTKLRTVWMNALRSIMSRHSITEATFPLQDMSLQLLEHVALSPHRFAAAITKAEGTCIESTSTRVLTTRVTNDEKRKYGVRESGYVEDILLAPGGRYLATLSMFLPSNVALLTVWDLGLSGHDVIKPIIRFLEQTKTLNLYLFFPDPRSRDVFYIISRIDSSQRTNRPSFFAYQVSMGALAITFIARLDLPPPQAVENVQLVPGSCLTLFSSSSRKDFWVWNFLDNTAAAFVGPAYSNADRIMQLYPYPDCILLASKDKILIYNIPPLRPFDSIETAVKQKVTLVVSMPSSSSDAFYIHYYAVFEPNDHILKVDSGQVTVVKVKDANLSRDPEIPNKIPVVKGTLDIRNAEAQTAMRLSDLYKGEDCFYLRSEWNAGKVSILDLEQFFNVQDGGDLKLVQGILNREVDVDICISAFSPILGQLQQVNTKQQGWQIRAHNAPTRGPGDHPMDYFAQILMSALKYGMQNVEGYNWFSKSWDRCFDPPYVISASCRHHKRASVWLNALDRMMQEQSIPRATFFTAAMDRATLEHLAMSPRKFAARLEASGSVDYSERILQDRISEEDTTTLGIRFSGAYDEIFLAPGGRFLITSQRVAIPGVCNAVKLWDLGICGQDRIRLLARTILDKTTLVNLRYFSVISGGMGFYLVSETSGAYSSTFLEFHASRNYTYYV
;
A
#
# COMPACT_ATOMS: atom_id res chain seq x y z
N MET A 1 12.66 40.19 5.71
CA MET A 1 13.00 39.80 7.10
C MET A 1 11.86 40.02 8.09
N ALA A 2 11.30 41.24 8.24
CA ALA A 2 10.20 41.49 9.20
C ALA A 2 8.97 40.56 9.02
N SER A 3 8.62 40.18 7.77
CA SER A 3 7.58 39.18 7.48
C SER A 3 7.93 37.77 7.99
N ILE A 4 9.20 37.36 7.87
CA ILE A 4 9.71 36.07 8.35
C ILE A 4 9.71 36.05 9.89
N PHE A 5 10.16 37.14 10.54
CA PHE A 5 10.12 37.25 12.00
C PHE A 5 8.69 37.32 12.57
N ARG A 6 7.71 37.86 11.82
CA ARG A 6 6.29 37.74 12.18
C ARG A 6 5.78 36.31 12.08
N ARG A 7 6.15 35.58 11.02
CA ARG A 7 5.79 34.16 10.86
C ARG A 7 6.41 33.26 11.91
N LEU A 8 7.60 33.59 12.42
CA LEU A 8 8.28 32.87 13.50
C LEU A 8 7.83 33.26 14.92
N GLY A 9 6.83 34.15 15.07
CA GLY A 9 6.30 34.53 16.39
C GLY A 9 7.17 35.50 17.22
N TYR A 10 8.33 35.92 16.71
CA TYR A 10 9.29 36.78 17.44
C TYR A 10 8.90 38.27 17.48
N LEU A 11 7.85 38.68 16.76
CA LEU A 11 7.30 40.04 16.80
C LEU A 11 5.87 40.04 17.35
N ARG A 12 5.67 39.55 18.58
CA ARG A 12 4.52 39.99 19.39
C ARG A 12 4.95 41.16 20.28
N ARG A 13 4.24 42.29 20.17
CA ARG A 13 4.38 43.41 21.10
C ARG A 13 4.02 42.91 22.51
N GLY A 14 4.99 43.00 23.42
CA GLY A 14 4.79 42.80 24.86
C GLY A 14 5.41 41.51 25.39
N THR A 15 6.45 41.69 26.22
CA THR A 15 7.08 40.73 27.16
C THR A 15 7.83 39.53 26.58
N LEU A 16 9.17 39.69 26.49
CA LEU A 16 10.17 38.63 26.54
C LEU A 16 10.92 38.79 27.88
N PRO A 17 11.04 37.76 28.74
CA PRO A 17 11.93 37.81 29.89
C PRO A 17 13.37 37.53 29.44
N PHE A 18 14.27 38.47 29.71
CA PHE A 18 15.71 38.32 29.50
C PHE A 18 16.28 37.25 30.44
N LEU A 19 16.99 36.26 29.88
CA LEU A 19 17.93 35.40 30.59
C LEU A 19 19.35 35.75 30.10
N ILE A 20 19.94 36.76 30.73
CA ILE A 20 21.39 36.94 30.79
C ILE A 20 21.69 37.27 32.26
N SER A 21 22.21 36.29 33.01
CA SER A 21 22.67 36.52 34.37
C SER A 21 23.96 37.34 34.33
N GLY A 22 23.88 38.58 34.84
CA GLY A 22 25.05 39.43 35.05
C GLY A 22 25.84 38.99 36.28
N VAL A 23 27.17 38.90 36.11
CA VAL A 23 28.12 39.05 37.22
C VAL A 23 28.48 40.54 37.23
N CYS A 24 27.97 41.29 38.21
CA CYS A 24 28.34 42.69 38.41
C CYS A 24 29.58 42.74 39.32
N TYR A 25 30.67 43.32 38.81
CA TYR A 25 31.73 43.90 39.62
C TYR A 25 31.48 45.41 39.71
N GLU A 26 31.26 45.91 40.91
CA GLU A 26 31.32 47.34 41.22
C GLU A 26 32.78 47.76 41.36
N SER A 27 33.23 48.73 40.56
CA SER A 27 34.40 49.55 40.88
C SER A 27 34.28 50.93 40.23
N GLU A 28 34.08 51.92 41.10
CA GLU A 28 34.44 53.34 41.09
C GLU A 28 34.57 54.10 39.74
N LEU A 29 33.70 55.12 39.60
CA LEU A 29 33.66 56.14 38.55
C LEU A 29 34.69 57.27 38.79
N PRO A 30 35.46 57.71 37.77
CA PRO A 30 36.07 59.03 37.75
C PRO A 30 35.15 60.10 37.15
N SER A 31 35.38 61.34 37.57
CA SER A 31 34.53 62.53 37.40
C SER A 31 34.22 62.94 35.96
N LEU A 32 32.94 63.23 35.71
CA LEU A 32 32.41 64.04 34.61
C LEU A 32 33.08 65.42 34.61
N ASN A 33 33.81 65.78 33.55
CA ASN A 33 33.62 67.10 32.92
C ASN A 33 34.37 67.36 31.61
N ASP A 34 35.22 66.46 31.07
CA ASP A 34 35.91 66.74 29.79
C ASP A 34 36.02 65.52 28.86
N MET A 35 34.89 64.95 28.44
CA MET A 35 34.86 64.04 27.28
C MET A 35 33.72 64.38 26.33
N VAL A 36 34.07 65.10 25.26
CA VAL A 36 33.32 65.14 24.01
C VAL A 36 33.38 63.74 23.39
N TYR A 37 32.47 62.85 23.80
CA TYR A 37 32.22 61.61 23.06
C TYR A 37 31.48 62.01 21.78
N SER A 38 32.14 61.88 20.64
CA SER A 38 31.42 61.75 19.38
C SER A 38 30.52 60.52 19.50
N GLU A 39 29.21 60.73 19.56
CA GLU A 39 28.23 59.65 19.40
C GLU A 39 28.38 59.08 17.98
N GLU A 40 29.35 58.19 17.80
CA GLU A 40 29.32 57.24 16.68
C GLU A 40 28.14 56.31 16.98
N HIS A 41 26.96 56.69 16.47
CA HIS A 41 25.82 55.79 16.46
C HIS A 41 26.29 54.46 15.85
N PRO A 42 26.27 53.34 16.60
CA PRO A 42 26.65 52.06 16.04
C PRO A 42 25.77 51.84 14.82
N GLY A 43 26.41 51.80 13.65
CA GLY A 43 25.72 51.63 12.38
C GLY A 43 24.75 50.45 12.47
N PRO A 44 23.62 50.48 11.75
CA PRO A 44 22.57 49.48 11.90
C PRO A 44 23.16 48.08 11.82
N THR A 45 23.11 47.35 12.93
CA THR A 45 23.63 45.98 13.02
C THR A 45 22.90 45.12 12.00
N THR A 46 23.58 44.79 10.91
CA THR A 46 22.99 43.99 9.84
C THR A 46 23.01 42.51 10.25
N PHE A 47 21.96 41.76 9.89
CA PHE A 47 21.89 40.31 10.16
C PHE A 47 23.16 39.57 9.70
N THR A 48 23.81 40.06 8.65
CA THR A 48 25.05 39.51 8.09
C THR A 48 26.27 39.64 9.00
N MET A 49 26.19 40.41 10.08
CA MET A 49 27.25 40.54 11.09
C MET A 49 27.17 39.45 12.18
N LEU A 50 26.11 38.63 12.18
CA LEU A 50 26.01 37.49 13.09
C LEU A 50 27.06 36.42 12.73
N GLY A 51 27.57 35.72 13.74
CA GLY A 51 28.42 34.54 13.54
C GLY A 51 27.71 33.47 12.70
N THR A 52 28.49 32.72 11.91
CA THR A 52 27.93 31.65 11.04
C THR A 52 27.24 30.57 11.86
N ASP A 53 27.76 30.25 13.03
CA ASP A 53 27.18 29.37 14.05
C ASP A 53 25.80 29.86 14.52
N VAL A 54 25.66 31.14 14.85
CA VAL A 54 24.38 31.76 15.24
C VAL A 54 23.38 31.68 14.10
N MET A 55 23.81 31.97 12.87
CA MET A 55 22.94 31.82 11.70
C MET A 55 22.51 30.37 11.47
N VAL A 56 23.43 29.40 11.59
CA VAL A 56 23.11 27.97 11.44
C VAL A 56 22.09 27.54 12.49
N ASN A 57 22.21 28.01 13.74
CA ASN A 57 21.25 27.74 14.80
C ASN A 57 19.86 28.34 14.47
N MET A 58 19.82 29.62 14.05
CA MET A 58 18.57 30.27 13.62
C MET A 58 17.90 29.55 12.44
N LEU A 59 18.68 29.12 11.44
CA LEU A 59 18.18 28.37 10.29
C LEU A 59 17.64 26.99 10.67
N GLY A 60 18.10 26.39 11.78
CA GLY A 60 17.59 25.12 12.30
C GLY A 60 16.12 25.15 12.73
N PHE A 61 15.57 26.34 13.01
CA PHE A 61 14.15 26.54 13.33
C PHE A 61 13.26 26.77 12.10
N LEU A 62 13.86 26.95 10.93
CA LEU A 62 13.10 27.19 9.70
C LEU A 62 12.67 25.89 9.04
N LYS A 63 11.59 25.97 8.26
CA LYS A 63 11.22 24.88 7.37
C LYS A 63 12.21 24.79 6.20
N PRO A 64 12.42 23.59 5.64
CA PRO A 64 13.32 23.39 4.50
C PRO A 64 13.08 24.36 3.33
N TYR A 65 11.82 24.63 2.98
CA TYR A 65 11.49 25.53 1.87
C TYR A 65 11.82 27.02 2.19
N ASP A 66 11.73 27.43 3.45
CA ASP A 66 12.09 28.78 3.90
C ASP A 66 13.60 29.00 3.81
N ILE A 67 14.40 27.97 4.07
CA ILE A 67 15.86 27.99 3.91
C ILE A 67 16.23 28.28 2.44
N ILE A 68 15.54 27.66 1.47
CA ILE A 68 15.71 27.95 0.04
C ILE A 68 15.27 29.38 -0.30
N SER A 69 14.19 29.86 0.30
CA SER A 69 13.72 31.22 0.10
C SER A 69 14.73 32.25 0.60
N LEU A 70 15.32 32.02 1.78
CA LEU A 70 16.39 32.86 2.33
C LEU A 70 17.66 32.84 1.50
N ARG A 71 18.02 31.69 0.93
CA ARG A 71 19.19 31.53 0.03
C ARG A 71 19.16 32.53 -1.15
N ARG A 72 17.97 32.95 -1.59
CA ARG A 72 17.76 33.88 -2.72
C ARG A 72 17.89 35.35 -2.35
N THR A 73 18.01 35.69 -1.06
CA THR A 73 17.92 37.08 -0.60
C THR A 73 19.26 37.83 -0.65
N CYS A 74 20.36 37.24 -0.18
CA CYS A 74 21.69 37.85 -0.23
C CYS A 74 22.82 36.82 -0.31
N LYS A 75 24.02 37.25 -0.73
CA LYS A 75 25.18 36.36 -0.91
C LYS A 75 25.63 35.69 0.40
N ALA A 76 25.56 36.39 1.53
CA ALA A 76 25.93 35.84 2.82
C ALA A 76 25.00 34.69 3.24
N LEU A 77 23.69 34.92 3.22
CA LEU A 77 22.69 33.86 3.47
C LEU A 77 22.78 32.74 2.43
N SER A 78 23.07 33.06 1.17
CA SER A 78 23.29 32.05 0.14
C SER A 78 24.46 31.12 0.46
N ARG A 79 25.56 31.65 1.03
CA ARG A 79 26.71 30.85 1.48
C ARG A 79 26.34 30.00 2.69
N VAL A 80 25.72 30.58 3.72
CA VAL A 80 25.39 29.86 4.96
C VAL A 80 24.33 28.78 4.74
N THR A 81 23.28 29.06 3.97
CA THR A 81 22.23 28.07 3.65
C THR A 81 22.71 26.93 2.76
N LYS A 82 23.93 26.97 2.20
CA LYS A 82 24.57 25.86 1.47
C LYS A 82 25.47 25.00 2.36
N LEU A 83 25.60 25.33 3.64
CA LEU A 83 26.34 24.51 4.58
C LEU A 83 25.58 23.20 4.84
N ARG A 84 26.30 22.09 4.83
CA ARG A 84 25.78 20.75 5.11
C ARG A 84 25.06 20.68 6.46
N THR A 85 25.61 21.34 7.48
CA THR A 85 25.06 21.36 8.84
C THR A 85 23.64 21.95 8.89
N VAL A 86 23.33 22.96 8.08
CA VAL A 86 21.99 23.54 7.97
C VAL A 86 20.98 22.49 7.51
N TRP A 87 21.34 21.71 6.49
CA TRP A 87 20.44 20.70 5.92
C TRP A 87 20.35 19.43 6.77
N MET A 88 21.41 19.05 7.47
CA MET A 88 21.33 18.01 8.50
C MET A 88 20.36 18.41 9.61
N ASN A 89 20.42 19.66 10.08
CA ASN A 89 19.50 20.16 11.12
C ASN A 89 18.06 20.24 10.60
N ALA A 90 17.86 20.72 9.37
CA ALA A 90 16.54 20.75 8.74
C ALA A 90 15.95 19.34 8.61
N LEU A 91 16.73 18.37 8.13
CA LEU A 91 16.28 16.99 8.01
C LEU A 91 16.00 16.35 9.38
N ARG A 92 16.85 16.56 10.39
CA ARG A 92 16.57 16.12 11.77
C ARG A 92 15.27 16.68 12.32
N SER A 93 14.97 17.95 12.01
CA SER A 93 13.72 18.59 12.40
C SER A 93 12.51 17.87 11.79
N ILE A 94 12.55 17.55 10.49
CA ILE A 94 11.51 16.75 9.81
C ILE A 94 11.41 15.36 10.44
N MET A 95 12.55 14.70 10.63
CA MET A 95 12.59 13.36 11.22
C MET A 95 11.95 13.34 12.61
N SER A 96 12.27 14.32 13.46
CA SER A 96 11.66 14.46 14.77
C SER A 96 10.16 14.76 14.74
N ARG A 97 9.65 15.43 13.68
CA ARG A 97 8.22 15.77 13.46
C ARG A 97 7.43 14.71 12.71
N HIS A 98 8.09 13.64 12.27
CA HIS A 98 7.42 12.50 11.67
C HIS A 98 7.85 11.19 12.34
N SER A 99 8.41 11.31 13.55
CA SER A 99 8.93 10.22 14.38
C SER A 99 9.78 9.22 13.58
N ILE A 100 10.69 9.74 12.76
CA ILE A 100 11.66 8.97 11.99
C ILE A 100 12.98 8.93 12.75
N THR A 101 13.52 7.73 12.95
CA THR A 101 14.83 7.56 13.60
C THR A 101 15.99 7.99 12.70
N GLU A 102 17.08 8.50 13.31
CA GLU A 102 18.35 8.79 12.62
C GLU A 102 18.94 7.56 11.92
N ALA A 103 18.64 6.33 12.36
CA ALA A 103 19.10 5.13 11.65
C ALA A 103 18.50 4.99 10.24
N THR A 104 17.31 5.56 10.01
CA THR A 104 16.67 5.53 8.69
C THR A 104 17.46 6.32 7.66
N PHE A 105 18.27 7.30 8.06
CA PHE A 105 19.02 8.15 7.13
C PHE A 105 20.48 8.27 7.57
N PRO A 106 21.47 7.85 6.77
CA PRO A 106 22.88 7.95 7.12
C PRO A 106 23.35 9.41 6.95
N LEU A 107 22.93 10.28 7.88
CA LEU A 107 23.07 11.73 7.78
C LEU A 107 24.52 12.19 7.58
N GLN A 108 25.51 11.41 8.02
CA GLN A 108 26.94 11.72 7.86
C GLN A 108 27.45 11.39 6.45
N ASP A 109 26.84 10.42 5.77
CA ASP A 109 27.29 9.94 4.46
C ASP A 109 26.50 10.56 3.30
N MET A 110 25.30 11.08 3.56
CA MET A 110 24.45 11.70 2.53
C MET A 110 25.14 12.90 1.89
N SER A 111 25.11 13.09 0.58
CA SER A 111 25.63 14.34 -0.02
C SER A 111 24.77 15.55 0.39
N LEU A 112 25.29 16.78 0.25
CA LEU A 112 24.50 18.00 0.47
C LEU A 112 23.22 17.99 -0.40
N GLN A 113 23.34 17.59 -1.67
CA GLN A 113 22.20 17.50 -2.59
C GLN A 113 21.16 16.51 -2.10
N LEU A 114 21.58 15.39 -1.52
CA LEU A 114 20.67 14.37 -1.00
C LEU A 114 19.99 14.83 0.30
N LEU A 115 20.71 15.51 1.18
CA LEU A 115 20.12 16.16 2.37
C LEU A 115 19.07 17.20 1.96
N GLU A 116 19.38 18.05 0.98
CA GLU A 116 18.44 19.02 0.40
C GLU A 116 17.22 18.32 -0.22
N HIS A 117 17.45 17.26 -1.00
CA HIS A 117 16.40 16.51 -1.66
C HIS A 117 15.41 15.93 -0.66
N VAL A 118 15.90 15.16 0.33
CA VAL A 118 15.05 14.50 1.33
C VAL A 118 14.36 15.52 2.22
N ALA A 119 15.06 16.57 2.66
CA ALA A 119 14.44 17.62 3.48
C ALA A 119 13.34 18.38 2.72
N LEU A 120 13.45 18.54 1.40
CA LEU A 120 12.43 19.21 0.59
C LEU A 120 11.34 18.27 0.07
N SER A 121 11.49 16.95 0.22
CA SER A 121 10.58 15.96 -0.36
C SER A 121 9.11 16.14 0.06
N PRO A 122 8.75 16.35 1.34
CA PRO A 122 7.35 16.59 1.73
C PRO A 122 6.71 17.77 0.97
N HIS A 123 7.43 18.90 0.91
CA HIS A 123 6.98 20.09 0.20
C HIS A 123 6.90 19.86 -1.32
N ARG A 124 7.91 19.19 -1.91
CA ARG A 124 7.91 18.87 -3.34
C ARG A 124 6.76 17.95 -3.71
N PHE A 125 6.45 16.99 -2.86
CA PHE A 125 5.34 16.08 -3.05
C PHE A 125 3.99 16.81 -2.93
N ALA A 126 3.84 17.68 -1.93
CA ALA A 126 2.66 18.53 -1.81
C ALA A 126 2.48 19.41 -3.05
N ALA A 127 3.54 20.08 -3.50
CA ALA A 127 3.52 20.91 -4.70
C ALA A 127 3.20 20.11 -5.98
N ALA A 128 3.65 18.85 -6.08
CA ALA A 128 3.33 17.97 -7.19
C ALA A 128 1.83 17.64 -7.24
N ILE A 129 1.22 17.31 -6.10
CA ILE A 129 -0.23 17.10 -6.01
C ILE A 129 -0.98 18.38 -6.34
N THR A 130 -0.56 19.53 -5.79
CA THR A 130 -1.22 20.80 -6.08
C THR A 130 -1.15 21.18 -7.56
N LYS A 131 0.00 20.94 -8.20
CA LYS A 131 0.17 21.20 -9.63
C LYS A 131 -0.65 20.23 -10.49
N ALA A 132 -0.88 19.02 -10.00
CA ALA A 132 -1.62 17.99 -10.70
C ALA A 132 -3.12 17.99 -10.38
N GLU A 133 -3.70 19.10 -9.90
CA GLU A 133 -5.13 19.22 -9.57
C GLU A 133 -6.01 18.68 -10.73
N GLY A 134 -6.69 17.55 -10.50
CA GLY A 134 -7.53 16.87 -11.49
C GLY A 134 -6.79 16.03 -12.55
N THR A 135 -5.47 15.86 -12.41
CA THR A 135 -4.62 15.10 -13.35
C THR A 135 -3.79 14.03 -12.63
N CYS A 136 -3.18 13.14 -13.42
CA CYS A 136 -2.27 12.12 -12.89
C CYS A 136 -0.89 12.72 -12.59
N ILE A 137 -0.35 12.42 -11.42
CA ILE A 137 1.04 12.64 -11.08
C ILE A 137 1.85 11.51 -11.71
N GLU A 138 2.75 11.86 -12.62
CA GLU A 138 3.64 10.87 -13.22
C GLU A 138 4.66 10.40 -12.19
N SER A 139 4.77 9.08 -12.02
CA SER A 139 5.82 8.48 -11.20
C SER A 139 7.19 8.86 -11.76
N THR A 140 8.06 9.41 -10.90
CA THR A 140 9.44 9.72 -11.29
C THR A 140 10.25 8.44 -11.53
N SER A 141 9.91 7.34 -10.83
CA SER A 141 10.55 6.04 -10.97
C SER A 141 9.63 4.94 -10.49
N THR A 142 9.41 3.93 -11.32
CA THR A 142 8.69 2.70 -10.95
C THR A 142 9.69 1.56 -10.80
N ARG A 143 9.65 0.88 -9.66
CA ARG A 143 10.57 -0.21 -9.33
C ARG A 143 9.76 -1.45 -8.95
N VAL A 144 10.24 -2.62 -9.39
CA VAL A 144 9.58 -3.90 -9.11
C VAL A 144 10.32 -4.62 -8.00
N LEU A 145 9.60 -4.90 -6.90
CA LEU A 145 10.09 -5.74 -5.81
C LEU A 145 10.09 -7.20 -6.25
N THR A 146 11.28 -7.77 -6.40
CA THR A 146 11.40 -9.16 -6.81
C THR A 146 11.31 -10.05 -5.57
N THR A 147 10.17 -10.67 -5.35
CA THR A 147 9.90 -11.60 -4.21
C THR A 147 10.66 -12.92 -4.30
N ARG A 148 11.60 -13.04 -5.26
CA ARG A 148 12.34 -14.27 -5.50
C ARG A 148 13.19 -14.60 -4.28
N VAL A 149 12.92 -15.78 -3.75
CA VAL A 149 13.76 -16.46 -2.77
C VAL A 149 14.78 -17.27 -3.56
N THR A 150 16.07 -17.04 -3.32
CA THR A 150 17.15 -17.80 -3.97
C THR A 150 17.08 -19.27 -3.58
N ASN A 151 17.68 -20.18 -4.36
CA ASN A 151 17.68 -21.60 -4.02
C ASN A 151 18.36 -21.89 -2.67
N ASP A 152 19.35 -21.08 -2.28
CA ASP A 152 20.01 -21.19 -0.98
C ASP A 152 19.08 -20.77 0.15
N GLU A 153 18.35 -19.68 -0.03
CA GLU A 153 17.32 -19.24 0.93
C GLU A 153 16.16 -20.23 1.00
N LYS A 154 15.73 -20.81 -0.14
CA LYS A 154 14.73 -21.87 -0.18
C LYS A 154 15.15 -23.06 0.68
N ARG A 155 16.40 -23.51 0.54
CA ARG A 155 16.98 -24.56 1.40
C ARG A 155 17.06 -24.12 2.86
N LYS A 156 17.52 -22.90 3.13
CA LYS A 156 17.65 -22.33 4.48
C LYS A 156 16.32 -22.27 5.22
N TYR A 157 15.25 -21.83 4.55
CA TYR A 157 13.93 -21.64 5.15
C TYR A 157 12.98 -22.83 4.92
N GLY A 158 13.44 -23.89 4.25
CA GLY A 158 12.60 -25.06 3.94
C GLY A 158 11.42 -24.76 3.01
N VAL A 159 11.49 -23.70 2.20
CA VAL A 159 10.43 -23.31 1.25
C VAL A 159 10.75 -23.80 -0.16
N ARG A 160 9.75 -24.32 -0.87
CA ARG A 160 9.94 -24.87 -2.24
C ARG A 160 9.77 -23.81 -3.32
N GLU A 161 8.86 -22.87 -3.10
CA GLU A 161 8.45 -21.85 -4.06
C GLU A 161 8.80 -20.46 -3.54
N SER A 162 8.47 -19.40 -4.29
CA SER A 162 8.76 -18.00 -3.90
C SER A 162 7.63 -17.35 -3.09
N GLY A 163 6.52 -18.07 -2.88
CA GLY A 163 5.33 -17.56 -2.18
C GLY A 163 4.64 -16.42 -2.94
N TYR A 164 3.54 -15.92 -2.39
CA TYR A 164 2.90 -14.68 -2.81
C TYR A 164 2.94 -13.68 -1.67
N VAL A 165 3.02 -12.38 -1.97
CA VAL A 165 2.96 -11.33 -0.95
C VAL A 165 1.52 -11.18 -0.50
N GLU A 166 1.26 -11.45 0.77
CA GLU A 166 -0.05 -11.32 1.40
C GLU A 166 -0.23 -9.92 2.00
N ASP A 167 0.83 -9.30 2.51
CA ASP A 167 0.73 -8.02 3.19
C ASP A 167 2.00 -7.16 3.07
N ILE A 168 1.86 -5.84 3.20
CA ILE A 168 2.95 -4.87 3.22
C ILE A 168 2.74 -3.75 4.24
N LEU A 169 3.83 -3.34 4.90
CA LEU A 169 3.86 -2.15 5.75
C LEU A 169 5.09 -1.31 5.47
N LEU A 170 4.89 0.00 5.41
CA LEU A 170 5.98 0.95 5.21
C LEU A 170 6.36 1.57 6.55
N ALA A 171 7.65 1.53 6.90
CA ALA A 171 8.15 2.23 8.08
C ALA A 171 8.02 3.75 7.91
N PRO A 172 7.91 4.52 9.01
CA PRO A 172 7.97 5.97 8.93
C PRO A 172 9.23 6.45 8.22
N GLY A 173 9.06 7.49 7.41
CA GLY A 173 10.10 7.99 6.51
C GLY A 173 10.15 7.27 5.17
N GLY A 174 9.53 6.11 5.00
CA GLY A 174 9.36 5.48 3.69
C GLY A 174 10.58 4.74 3.12
N ARG A 175 11.69 4.65 3.85
CA ARG A 175 12.88 3.93 3.37
C ARG A 175 12.75 2.42 3.52
N TYR A 176 12.18 1.95 4.62
CA TYR A 176 12.07 0.52 4.89
C TYR A 176 10.65 0.03 4.65
N LEU A 177 10.54 -1.13 4.00
CA LEU A 177 9.28 -1.82 3.73
C LEU A 177 9.34 -3.20 4.38
N ALA A 178 8.34 -3.55 5.16
CA ALA A 178 8.09 -4.92 5.57
C ALA A 178 7.09 -5.55 4.59
N THR A 179 7.37 -6.76 4.12
CA THR A 179 6.44 -7.55 3.32
C THR A 179 6.27 -8.90 3.97
N LEU A 180 5.07 -9.44 3.91
CA LEU A 180 4.78 -10.79 4.34
C LEU A 180 4.48 -11.66 3.12
N SER A 181 5.21 -12.76 2.96
CA SER A 181 4.97 -13.73 1.88
C SER A 181 4.49 -15.07 2.42
N MET A 182 3.44 -15.62 1.84
CA MET A 182 2.88 -16.92 2.23
C MET A 182 3.28 -18.02 1.27
N PHE A 183 3.62 -19.19 1.82
CA PHE A 183 4.06 -20.36 1.06
C PHE A 183 3.07 -21.51 1.29
N LEU A 184 2.13 -21.66 0.36
CA LEU A 184 1.21 -22.79 0.33
C LEU A 184 1.88 -23.98 -0.40
N PRO A 185 1.64 -25.23 0.04
CA PRO A 185 0.85 -25.66 1.20
C PRO A 185 1.65 -25.72 2.51
N SER A 186 2.89 -25.20 2.52
CA SER A 186 3.85 -25.35 3.63
C SER A 186 3.42 -24.65 4.91
N ASN A 187 2.42 -23.76 4.86
CA ASN A 187 1.84 -23.10 6.04
C ASN A 187 2.88 -22.30 6.82
N VAL A 188 3.78 -21.64 6.08
CA VAL A 188 4.81 -20.77 6.63
C VAL A 188 4.67 -19.38 6.03
N ALA A 189 4.99 -18.38 6.84
CA ALA A 189 4.98 -16.98 6.48
C ALA A 189 6.41 -16.44 6.55
N LEU A 190 6.89 -15.80 5.47
CA LEU A 190 8.22 -15.20 5.42
C LEU A 190 8.07 -13.67 5.51
N LEU A 191 8.42 -13.14 6.67
CA LEU A 191 8.55 -11.70 6.87
C LEU A 191 9.88 -11.23 6.27
N THR A 192 9.84 -10.26 5.37
CA THR A 192 11.03 -9.65 4.75
C THR A 192 11.04 -8.15 4.96
N VAL A 193 12.15 -7.61 5.42
CA VAL A 193 12.39 -6.16 5.50
C VAL A 193 13.32 -5.74 4.35
N TRP A 194 12.89 -4.75 3.58
CA TRP A 194 13.57 -4.23 2.39
C TRP A 194 14.13 -2.83 2.64
N ASP A 195 15.33 -2.54 2.11
CA ASP A 195 15.81 -1.17 1.92
C ASP A 195 15.35 -0.68 0.56
N LEU A 196 14.43 0.29 0.53
CA LEU A 196 13.99 0.94 -0.69
C LEU A 196 14.96 2.04 -1.15
N GLY A 197 15.99 2.34 -0.36
CA GLY A 197 16.90 3.45 -0.59
C GLY A 197 16.28 4.82 -0.36
N LEU A 198 17.09 5.84 -0.63
CA LEU A 198 16.81 7.26 -0.45
C LEU A 198 16.36 7.92 -1.74
N SER A 199 16.60 7.28 -2.89
CA SER A 199 16.24 7.77 -4.20
C SER A 199 15.51 6.72 -5.04
N GLY A 200 14.76 7.17 -6.04
CA GLY A 200 14.13 6.28 -7.04
C GLY A 200 15.12 5.51 -7.92
N HIS A 201 16.43 5.79 -7.81
CA HIS A 201 17.49 5.11 -8.54
C HIS A 201 18.26 4.10 -7.69
N ASP A 202 17.99 4.06 -6.38
CA ASP A 202 18.68 3.15 -5.49
C ASP A 202 18.21 1.71 -5.73
N VAL A 203 19.15 0.78 -5.61
CA VAL A 203 18.86 -0.65 -5.72
C VAL A 203 18.08 -1.09 -4.50
N ILE A 204 16.89 -1.65 -4.72
CA ILE A 204 16.09 -2.23 -3.65
C ILE A 204 16.72 -3.55 -3.21
N LYS A 205 16.92 -3.72 -1.90
CA LYS A 205 17.59 -4.91 -1.35
C LYS A 205 16.77 -5.51 -0.21
N PRO A 206 16.53 -6.84 -0.19
CA PRO A 206 16.07 -7.49 1.03
C PRO A 206 17.23 -7.46 2.03
N ILE A 207 17.00 -6.84 3.19
CA ILE A 207 18.03 -6.70 4.22
C ILE A 207 17.96 -7.88 5.19
N ILE A 208 16.75 -8.20 5.64
CA ILE A 208 16.52 -9.16 6.73
C ILE A 208 15.28 -10.00 6.40
N ARG A 209 15.31 -11.29 6.75
CA ARG A 209 14.17 -12.21 6.63
C ARG A 209 13.97 -13.04 7.88
N PHE A 210 12.72 -13.34 8.17
CA PHE A 210 12.30 -14.16 9.30
C PHE A 210 11.17 -15.10 8.89
N LEU A 211 11.32 -16.38 9.19
CA LEU A 211 10.34 -17.41 8.86
C LEU A 211 9.49 -17.70 10.10
N GLU A 212 8.20 -17.45 9.99
CA GLU A 212 7.20 -17.75 11.02
C GLU A 212 6.41 -19.00 10.63
N GLN A 213 6.20 -19.92 11.57
CA GLN A 213 5.51 -21.20 11.33
C GLN A 213 4.00 -21.05 11.53
N THR A 214 3.37 -20.18 10.73
CA THR A 214 1.93 -19.91 10.79
C THR A 214 1.27 -19.86 9.42
N LYS A 215 -0.03 -20.17 9.40
CA LYS A 215 -0.89 -20.23 8.21
C LYS A 215 -1.48 -18.90 7.78
N THR A 216 -1.55 -17.96 8.69
CA THR A 216 -2.30 -16.72 8.54
C THR A 216 -1.61 -15.69 9.40
N LEU A 217 -0.88 -14.77 8.80
CA LEU A 217 -0.27 -13.66 9.52
C LEU A 217 -0.64 -12.40 8.76
N ASN A 218 -0.98 -11.33 9.47
CA ASN A 218 -1.22 -10.02 8.90
C ASN A 218 -0.35 -9.00 9.62
N LEU A 219 0.18 -8.02 8.91
CA LEU A 219 1.00 -6.96 9.45
C LEU A 219 0.11 -5.76 9.81
N TYR A 220 0.29 -5.21 11.01
CA TYR A 220 -0.49 -4.05 11.48
C TYR A 220 0.34 -2.78 11.68
N LEU A 221 1.51 -2.89 12.31
CA LEU A 221 2.35 -1.72 12.63
C LEU A 221 3.80 -1.99 12.28
N PHE A 222 4.51 -0.98 11.76
CA PHE A 222 5.96 -1.00 11.55
C PHE A 222 6.56 0.35 11.92
N PHE A 223 7.30 0.43 13.03
CA PHE A 223 7.69 1.69 13.65
C PHE A 223 9.04 1.64 14.37
N PRO A 224 9.76 2.75 14.53
CA PRO A 224 11.04 2.78 15.23
C PRO A 224 10.84 2.72 16.75
N ASP A 225 11.83 2.14 17.44
CA ASP A 225 11.91 2.22 18.90
C ASP A 225 12.14 3.68 19.33
N PRO A 226 11.34 4.25 20.25
CA PRO A 226 11.58 5.59 20.77
C PRO A 226 12.90 5.72 21.57
N ARG A 227 13.47 4.61 22.05
CA ARG A 227 14.67 4.58 22.90
C ARG A 227 15.94 4.24 22.12
N SER A 228 15.83 3.42 21.08
CA SER A 228 16.97 2.94 20.30
C SER A 228 16.87 3.36 18.84
N ARG A 229 17.94 3.95 18.31
CA ARG A 229 17.94 4.49 16.95
C ARG A 229 17.88 3.38 15.91
N ASP A 230 18.59 2.28 16.11
CA ASP A 230 18.77 1.22 15.11
C ASP A 230 17.75 0.07 15.24
N VAL A 231 16.67 0.28 15.98
CA VAL A 231 15.65 -0.73 16.26
C VAL A 231 14.30 -0.28 15.75
N PHE A 232 13.59 -1.20 15.12
CA PHE A 232 12.19 -1.07 14.77
C PHE A 232 11.39 -2.22 15.39
N TYR A 233 10.08 -2.03 15.46
CA TYR A 233 9.12 -3.04 15.87
C TYR A 233 8.11 -3.28 14.77
N ILE A 234 7.76 -4.55 14.57
CA ILE A 234 6.67 -4.99 13.72
C ILE A 234 5.63 -5.66 14.60
N ILE A 235 4.39 -5.16 14.55
CA ILE A 235 3.23 -5.82 15.17
C ILE A 235 2.47 -6.56 14.07
N SER A 236 2.22 -7.83 14.31
CA SER A 236 1.44 -8.69 13.43
C SER A 236 0.37 -9.44 14.20
N ARG A 237 -0.57 -10.05 13.48
CA ARG A 237 -1.67 -10.83 14.04
C ARG A 237 -1.80 -12.14 13.32
N ILE A 238 -2.04 -13.22 14.06
CA ILE A 238 -2.49 -14.47 13.47
C ILE A 238 -4.00 -14.47 13.40
N ASP A 239 -4.53 -14.55 12.18
CA ASP A 239 -5.96 -14.72 11.96
C ASP A 239 -6.34 -16.18 12.11
N SER A 240 -6.98 -16.50 13.22
CA SER A 240 -7.45 -17.87 13.39
C SER A 240 -8.67 -18.11 12.51
N SER A 241 -8.50 -18.91 11.46
CA SER A 241 -9.60 -19.31 10.56
C SER A 241 -10.71 -20.11 11.27
N GLN A 242 -10.47 -20.58 12.48
CA GLN A 242 -11.46 -21.29 13.31
C GLN A 242 -12.08 -20.33 14.33
N ARG A 243 -13.42 -20.28 14.35
CA ARG A 243 -14.24 -19.44 15.27
C ARG A 243 -13.96 -19.64 16.76
N THR A 244 -13.23 -20.69 17.14
CA THR A 244 -12.89 -21.04 18.52
C THR A 244 -11.58 -20.44 19.00
N ASN A 245 -10.77 -19.90 18.10
CA ASN A 245 -9.40 -19.55 18.43
C ASN A 245 -9.28 -18.07 18.84
N ARG A 246 -8.36 -17.85 19.78
CA ARG A 246 -8.01 -16.54 20.32
C ARG A 246 -7.21 -15.77 19.27
N PRO A 247 -7.52 -14.50 18.97
CA PRO A 247 -6.63 -13.71 18.13
C PRO A 247 -5.31 -13.49 18.90
N SER A 248 -4.21 -13.78 18.23
CA SER A 248 -2.87 -13.70 18.79
C SER A 248 -2.10 -12.60 18.07
N PHE A 249 -1.51 -11.67 18.81
CA PHE A 249 -0.63 -10.64 18.28
C PHE A 249 0.81 -10.95 18.62
N PHE A 250 1.72 -10.64 17.69
CA PHE A 250 3.15 -10.90 17.82
C PHE A 250 3.89 -9.58 17.62
N ALA A 251 4.81 -9.31 18.53
CA ALA A 251 5.76 -8.21 18.41
C ALA A 251 7.13 -8.76 18.01
N TYR A 252 7.67 -8.27 16.90
CA TYR A 252 9.03 -8.57 16.44
C TYR A 252 9.90 -7.33 16.55
N GLN A 253 11.13 -7.51 17.02
CA GLN A 253 12.19 -6.51 16.93
C GLN A 253 12.91 -6.67 15.60
N VAL A 254 13.16 -5.58 14.90
CA VAL A 254 14.04 -5.51 13.74
C VAL A 254 15.27 -4.69 14.13
N SER A 255 16.42 -5.34 14.28
CA SER A 255 17.68 -4.67 14.55
C SER A 255 18.40 -4.40 13.23
N MET A 256 18.55 -3.12 12.88
CA MET A 256 19.25 -2.70 11.67
C MET A 256 20.77 -2.83 11.80
N GLY A 257 21.32 -2.74 13.01
CA GLY A 257 22.74 -2.97 13.27
C GLY A 257 23.12 -4.45 13.18
N ALA A 258 22.34 -5.34 13.79
CA ALA A 258 22.58 -6.78 13.77
C ALA A 258 22.02 -7.48 12.51
N LEU A 259 21.22 -6.77 11.72
CA LEU A 259 20.50 -7.30 10.56
C LEU A 259 19.68 -8.55 10.91
N ALA A 260 18.94 -8.48 12.01
CA ALA A 260 18.17 -9.58 12.56
C ALA A 260 16.74 -9.17 12.92
N ILE A 261 15.81 -10.10 12.75
CA ILE A 261 14.45 -10.00 13.28
C ILE A 261 14.33 -11.00 14.42
N THR A 262 13.89 -10.56 15.59
CA THR A 262 13.71 -11.40 16.78
C THR A 262 12.29 -11.27 17.29
N PHE A 263 11.62 -12.40 17.53
CA PHE A 263 10.36 -12.41 18.27
C PHE A 263 10.59 -11.92 19.71
N ILE A 264 9.75 -11.00 20.18
CA ILE A 264 9.84 -10.41 21.52
C ILE A 264 8.74 -10.95 22.42
N ALA A 265 7.49 -10.79 21.99
CA ALA A 265 6.34 -11.01 22.84
C ALA A 265 5.10 -11.39 22.04
N ARG A 266 4.19 -12.08 22.71
CA ARG A 266 2.91 -12.51 22.16
C ARG A 266 1.78 -12.10 23.10
N LEU A 267 0.69 -11.63 22.51
CA LEU A 267 -0.53 -11.26 23.22
C LEU A 267 -1.69 -12.12 22.71
N ASP A 268 -2.23 -12.99 23.56
CA ASP A 268 -3.40 -13.82 23.25
C ASP A 268 -4.67 -13.21 23.86
N LEU A 269 -5.50 -12.55 23.06
CA LEU A 269 -6.73 -11.96 23.61
C LEU A 269 -7.80 -13.03 23.85
N PRO A 270 -8.64 -12.89 24.89
CA PRO A 270 -9.72 -13.83 25.14
C PRO A 270 -10.72 -13.85 23.97
N PRO A 271 -11.22 -15.04 23.58
CA PRO A 271 -12.22 -15.14 22.52
C PRO A 271 -13.58 -14.62 23.05
N PRO A 272 -14.52 -14.23 22.17
CA PRO A 272 -14.52 -14.18 20.72
C PRO A 272 -14.31 -12.74 20.22
N GLN A 273 -13.20 -12.11 20.56
CA GLN A 273 -12.95 -10.73 20.16
C GLN A 273 -12.48 -10.66 18.71
N ALA A 274 -13.33 -10.18 17.80
CA ALA A 274 -12.84 -9.65 16.53
C ALA A 274 -12.15 -8.32 16.85
N VAL A 275 -10.82 -8.30 16.80
CA VAL A 275 -10.07 -7.04 16.85
C VAL A 275 -10.15 -6.42 15.46
N GLU A 276 -10.52 -5.15 15.40
CA GLU A 276 -10.61 -4.44 14.12
C GLU A 276 -9.54 -3.37 13.98
N ASN A 277 -9.18 -2.73 15.10
CA ASN A 277 -8.26 -1.60 15.08
C ASN A 277 -7.08 -1.87 16.01
N VAL A 278 -5.87 -1.62 15.47
CA VAL A 278 -4.59 -1.73 16.15
C VAL A 278 -3.85 -0.43 15.90
N GLN A 279 -3.56 0.32 16.96
CA GLN A 279 -2.88 1.61 16.86
C GLN A 279 -1.69 1.68 17.81
N LEU A 280 -0.64 2.36 17.36
CA LEU A 280 0.48 2.71 18.23
C LEU A 280 0.13 3.94 19.06
N VAL A 281 0.46 3.93 20.34
CA VAL A 281 0.48 5.15 21.14
C VAL A 281 1.76 5.94 20.79
N PRO A 282 1.63 7.17 20.27
CA PRO A 282 2.75 7.97 19.77
C PRO A 282 3.93 8.07 20.73
N GLY A 283 5.15 7.94 20.22
CA GLY A 283 6.40 8.05 20.99
C GLY A 283 6.59 6.98 22.06
N SER A 284 5.88 5.84 21.99
CA SER A 284 5.95 4.77 22.99
C SER A 284 5.99 3.37 22.35
N CYS A 285 6.07 2.34 23.19
CA CYS A 285 5.89 0.94 22.80
C CYS A 285 4.51 0.38 23.21
N LEU A 286 3.56 1.27 23.51
CA LEU A 286 2.20 0.87 23.86
C LEU A 286 1.38 0.68 22.59
N THR A 287 0.80 -0.50 22.44
CA THR A 287 -0.13 -0.82 21.34
C THR A 287 -1.54 -0.89 21.90
N LEU A 288 -2.46 -0.20 21.24
CA LEU A 288 -3.86 -0.14 21.59
C LEU A 288 -4.66 -1.02 20.61
N PHE A 289 -5.40 -1.97 21.15
CA PHE A 289 -6.30 -2.85 20.42
C PHE A 289 -7.74 -2.52 20.81
N SER A 290 -8.64 -2.47 19.83
CA SER A 290 -10.07 -2.34 20.12
C SER A 290 -10.89 -3.35 19.32
N SER A 291 -11.88 -3.95 19.99
CA SER A 291 -12.89 -4.78 19.36
C SER A 291 -14.17 -4.00 19.09
N SER A 292 -14.67 -4.05 17.87
CA SER A 292 -15.95 -3.43 17.47
C SER A 292 -17.16 -4.02 18.20
N SER A 293 -17.09 -5.31 18.53
CA SER A 293 -18.23 -6.07 19.04
C SER A 293 -18.43 -5.93 20.55
N ARG A 294 -17.34 -5.80 21.32
CA ARG A 294 -17.38 -5.95 22.78
C ARG A 294 -17.04 -4.71 23.59
N LYS A 295 -16.65 -3.60 22.95
CA LYS A 295 -16.29 -2.34 23.65
C LYS A 295 -15.09 -2.56 24.59
N ASP A 296 -14.32 -3.61 24.32
CA ASP A 296 -13.12 -3.97 25.06
C ASP A 296 -11.94 -3.28 24.38
N PHE A 297 -11.16 -2.58 25.19
CA PHE A 297 -9.92 -1.92 24.82
C PHE A 297 -8.77 -2.59 25.56
N TRP A 298 -7.68 -2.84 24.83
CA TRP A 298 -6.45 -3.37 25.40
C TRP A 298 -5.30 -2.44 25.08
N VAL A 299 -4.58 -2.01 26.11
CA VAL A 299 -3.31 -1.29 25.97
C VAL A 299 -2.21 -2.25 26.38
N TRP A 300 -1.29 -2.56 25.48
CA TRP A 300 -0.21 -3.52 25.71
C TRP A 300 1.15 -2.86 25.53
N ASN A 301 1.96 -2.94 26.58
CA ASN A 301 3.40 -2.71 26.50
C ASN A 301 4.08 -4.06 26.26
N PHE A 302 4.43 -4.33 25.01
CA PHE A 302 5.03 -5.61 24.63
C PHE A 302 6.48 -5.77 25.11
N LEU A 303 7.18 -4.69 25.46
CA LEU A 303 8.54 -4.77 26.00
C LEU A 303 8.54 -5.25 27.45
N ASP A 304 7.63 -4.71 28.25
CA ASP A 304 7.50 -5.06 29.67
C ASP A 304 6.52 -6.22 29.90
N ASN A 305 5.91 -6.73 28.83
CA ASN A 305 4.80 -7.69 28.84
C ASN A 305 3.69 -7.35 29.85
N THR A 306 3.40 -6.05 29.95
CA THR A 306 2.31 -5.53 30.78
C THR A 306 1.17 -5.03 29.90
N ALA A 307 -0.05 -5.16 30.37
CA ALA A 307 -1.21 -4.63 29.68
C ALA A 307 -2.22 -4.01 30.65
N ALA A 308 -3.16 -3.26 30.11
CA ALA A 308 -4.40 -2.90 30.76
C ALA A 308 -5.54 -3.25 29.81
N ALA A 309 -6.58 -3.88 30.34
CA ALA A 309 -7.81 -4.16 29.62
C ALA A 309 -8.95 -3.41 30.30
N PHE A 310 -9.76 -2.72 29.51
CA PHE A 310 -10.94 -2.04 30.05
C PHE A 310 -12.11 -2.04 29.09
N VAL A 311 -13.31 -1.96 29.67
CA VAL A 311 -14.57 -1.92 28.92
C VAL A 311 -15.07 -0.48 28.88
N GLY A 312 -15.29 0.04 27.66
CA GLY A 312 -15.96 1.31 27.44
C GLY A 312 -17.45 1.27 27.78
N PRO A 313 -18.14 2.42 27.84
CA PRO A 313 -19.57 2.50 28.08
C PRO A 313 -20.33 1.84 26.93
N ALA A 314 -21.52 1.36 27.24
CA ALA A 314 -22.33 0.68 26.26
C ALA A 314 -22.81 1.64 25.15
N TYR A 315 -22.21 1.58 23.96
CA TYR A 315 -22.76 2.23 22.75
C TYR A 315 -23.81 1.36 22.06
N SER A 316 -24.70 2.00 21.30
CA SER A 316 -25.65 1.29 20.47
C SER A 316 -24.92 0.70 19.24
N ASN A 317 -25.43 -0.39 18.65
CA ASN A 317 -24.87 -0.91 17.40
C ASN A 317 -24.98 0.07 16.23
N ALA A 318 -25.76 1.14 16.36
CA ALA A 318 -25.84 2.22 15.38
C ALA A 318 -24.58 3.12 15.42
N ASP A 319 -23.85 3.16 16.53
CA ASP A 319 -22.64 3.99 16.73
C ASP A 319 -21.36 3.26 16.29
N ARG A 320 -21.45 2.38 15.29
CA ARG A 320 -20.37 1.44 14.91
C ARG A 320 -19.05 2.10 14.49
N ILE A 321 -19.07 3.38 14.13
CA ILE A 321 -17.86 4.09 13.71
C ILE A 321 -17.32 4.90 14.89
N MET A 322 -16.61 4.22 15.78
CA MET A 322 -15.81 4.88 16.80
C MET A 322 -14.40 5.06 16.28
N GLN A 323 -13.91 6.30 16.27
CA GLN A 323 -12.51 6.56 15.95
C GLN A 323 -11.69 6.67 17.23
N LEU A 324 -10.50 6.10 17.17
CA LEU A 324 -9.59 5.95 18.30
C LEU A 324 -8.37 6.85 18.09
N TYR A 325 -8.05 7.62 19.13
CA TYR A 325 -6.96 8.59 19.14
C TYR A 325 -6.10 8.36 20.40
N PRO A 326 -5.04 7.55 20.28
CA PRO A 326 -4.17 7.25 21.40
C PRO A 326 -3.22 8.42 21.70
N TYR A 327 -3.05 8.70 22.98
CA TYR A 327 -2.02 9.59 23.52
C TYR A 327 -1.23 8.82 24.59
N PRO A 328 -0.03 9.30 24.98
CA PRO A 328 0.83 8.59 25.94
C PRO A 328 0.16 8.21 27.27
N ASP A 329 -0.86 8.96 27.67
CA ASP A 329 -1.47 8.93 28.99
C ASP A 329 -3.00 8.84 28.98
N CYS A 330 -3.62 9.08 27.84
CA CYS A 330 -5.07 8.98 27.68
C CYS A 330 -5.45 8.47 26.29
N ILE A 331 -6.69 8.04 26.15
CA ILE A 331 -7.30 7.57 24.90
C ILE A 331 -8.51 8.44 24.65
N LEU A 332 -8.56 9.07 23.48
CA LEU A 332 -9.73 9.79 22.99
C LEU A 332 -10.49 8.85 22.07
N LEU A 333 -11.75 8.62 22.40
CA LEU A 333 -12.66 7.76 21.65
C LEU A 333 -13.80 8.65 21.12
N ALA A 334 -13.78 8.93 19.83
CA ALA A 334 -14.74 9.80 19.18
C ALA A 334 -15.90 8.99 18.59
N SER A 335 -17.11 9.26 19.07
CA SER A 335 -18.35 8.91 18.37
C SER A 335 -18.88 10.14 17.66
N LYS A 336 -19.81 9.91 16.73
CA LYS A 336 -20.56 10.93 15.99
C LYS A 336 -20.84 12.24 16.75
N ASP A 337 -21.36 12.16 17.97
CA ASP A 337 -21.88 13.29 18.75
C ASP A 337 -21.03 13.67 19.98
N LYS A 338 -19.94 12.97 20.27
CA LYS A 338 -19.12 13.21 21.47
C LYS A 338 -17.73 12.61 21.36
N ILE A 339 -16.79 13.18 22.10
CA ILE A 339 -15.46 12.62 22.33
C ILE A 339 -15.36 12.20 23.78
N LEU A 340 -14.99 10.95 23.99
CA LEU A 340 -14.88 10.34 25.31
C LEU A 340 -13.42 10.14 25.65
N ILE A 341 -13.02 10.62 26.81
CA ILE A 341 -11.63 10.62 27.24
C ILE A 341 -11.45 9.62 28.37
N TYR A 342 -10.53 8.69 28.20
CA TYR A 342 -10.12 7.74 29.22
C TYR A 342 -8.67 7.97 29.58
N ASN A 343 -8.35 8.07 30.86
CA ASN A 343 -6.97 7.90 31.30
C ASN A 343 -6.58 6.43 31.14
N ILE A 344 -5.36 6.16 30.65
CA ILE A 344 -4.86 4.79 30.51
C ILE A 344 -4.71 4.20 31.91
N PRO A 345 -5.37 3.06 32.23
CA PRO A 345 -5.22 2.44 33.53
C PRO A 345 -3.77 1.99 33.78
N PRO A 346 -3.34 1.85 35.04
CA PRO A 346 -2.03 1.29 35.34
C PRO A 346 -1.86 -0.08 34.71
N LEU A 347 -0.78 -0.25 33.94
CA LEU A 347 -0.47 -1.51 33.28
C LEU A 347 -0.07 -2.55 34.35
N ARG A 348 -0.53 -3.79 34.17
CA ARG A 348 -0.22 -4.93 35.02
C ARG A 348 0.40 -6.05 34.19
N PRO A 349 1.15 -6.99 34.77
CA PRO A 349 1.62 -8.16 34.04
C PRO A 349 0.46 -8.83 33.29
N PHE A 350 0.64 -9.12 32.00
CA PHE A 350 -0.46 -9.57 31.14
C PHE A 350 -1.20 -10.80 31.70
N ASP A 351 -0.45 -11.77 32.24
CA ASP A 351 -1.01 -13.01 32.80
C ASP A 351 -1.92 -12.78 34.02
N SER A 352 -1.87 -11.59 34.63
CA SER A 352 -2.74 -11.21 35.75
C SER A 352 -4.08 -10.60 35.33
N ILE A 353 -4.29 -10.37 34.03
CA ILE A 353 -5.50 -9.73 33.51
C ILE A 353 -6.54 -10.81 33.20
N GLU A 354 -7.30 -11.20 34.21
CA GLU A 354 -8.39 -12.16 34.04
C GLU A 354 -9.61 -11.54 33.34
N THR A 355 -9.92 -10.28 33.65
CA THR A 355 -11.09 -9.58 33.13
C THR A 355 -10.79 -8.10 32.86
N ALA A 356 -11.42 -7.56 31.81
CA ALA A 356 -11.36 -6.15 31.50
C ALA A 356 -12.07 -5.35 32.61
N VAL A 357 -11.40 -4.32 33.14
CA VAL A 357 -11.95 -3.48 34.21
C VAL A 357 -12.93 -2.47 33.61
N LYS A 358 -14.07 -2.25 34.24
CA LYS A 358 -14.98 -1.18 33.82
C LYS A 358 -14.31 0.17 34.12
N GLN A 359 -13.89 0.89 33.08
CA GLN A 359 -13.26 2.20 33.23
C GLN A 359 -14.33 3.30 33.17
N LYS A 360 -14.32 4.21 34.15
CA LYS A 360 -15.15 5.41 34.11
C LYS A 360 -14.56 6.38 33.08
N VAL A 361 -15.42 6.96 32.24
CA VAL A 361 -15.02 8.05 31.33
C VAL A 361 -14.55 9.24 32.19
N THR A 362 -13.35 9.74 31.93
CA THR A 362 -12.78 10.89 32.64
C THR A 362 -13.49 12.18 32.25
N LEU A 363 -13.67 12.40 30.93
CA LEU A 363 -14.38 13.56 30.40
C LEU A 363 -15.20 13.17 29.17
N VAL A 364 -16.41 13.72 29.09
CA VAL A 364 -17.27 13.65 27.90
C VAL A 364 -17.30 15.05 27.29
N VAL A 365 -16.83 15.18 26.07
CA VAL A 365 -16.95 16.43 25.29
C VAL A 365 -18.05 16.25 24.27
N SER A 366 -19.19 16.89 24.50
CA SER A 366 -20.31 16.89 23.55
C SER A 366 -19.91 17.65 22.28
N MET A 367 -20.08 16.99 21.15
CA MET A 367 -19.82 17.48 19.81
C MET A 367 -21.10 17.32 19.00
N PRO A 368 -22.14 18.12 19.26
CA PRO A 368 -23.44 17.95 18.61
C PRO A 368 -23.28 17.92 17.08
N SER A 369 -24.07 17.08 16.43
CA SER A 369 -24.12 16.98 14.97
C SER A 369 -25.51 17.28 14.47
N SER A 370 -25.58 17.99 13.35
CA SER A 370 -26.82 18.21 12.64
C SER A 370 -27.21 17.00 11.77
N SER A 371 -26.24 16.18 11.33
CA SER A 371 -26.50 15.02 10.47
C SER A 371 -26.57 13.68 11.18
N SER A 372 -27.29 12.73 10.57
CA SER A 372 -27.17 11.31 10.88
C SER A 372 -25.77 10.75 10.59
N ASP A 373 -25.09 11.35 9.60
CA ASP A 373 -23.96 10.77 8.88
C ASP A 373 -22.60 11.33 9.31
N ALA A 374 -22.54 12.08 10.41
CA ALA A 374 -21.28 12.63 10.88
C ALA A 374 -20.33 11.53 11.34
N PHE A 375 -19.05 11.71 11.00
CA PHE A 375 -17.99 10.76 11.32
C PHE A 375 -16.69 11.52 11.63
N TYR A 376 -15.74 10.79 12.19
CA TYR A 376 -14.41 11.30 12.43
C TYR A 376 -13.46 10.65 11.43
N ILE A 377 -12.49 11.41 10.93
CA ILE A 377 -11.53 10.87 9.96
C ILE A 377 -10.52 9.99 10.72
N HIS A 378 -10.30 8.78 10.19
CA HIS A 378 -9.31 7.85 10.74
C HIS A 378 -7.89 8.34 10.46
N TYR A 379 -7.01 8.16 11.44
CA TYR A 379 -5.60 8.50 11.32
C TYR A 379 -4.80 7.21 11.26
N TYR A 380 -4.24 6.92 10.09
CA TYR A 380 -3.49 5.69 9.88
C TYR A 380 -2.10 5.80 10.52
N ALA A 381 -1.81 4.91 11.47
CA ALA A 381 -0.49 4.65 12.05
C ALA A 381 0.34 5.90 12.37
N VAL A 382 -0.26 6.89 13.04
CA VAL A 382 0.45 8.14 13.33
C VAL A 382 1.41 7.93 14.50
N PHE A 383 2.70 8.00 14.19
CA PHE A 383 3.79 7.91 15.16
C PHE A 383 3.92 9.15 16.04
N GLU A 384 3.30 10.26 15.60
CA GLU A 384 3.21 11.55 16.27
C GLU A 384 1.85 11.71 16.98
N PRO A 385 1.80 12.34 18.16
CA PRO A 385 0.52 12.72 18.73
C PRO A 385 -0.18 13.73 17.83
N ASN A 386 -1.36 13.35 17.33
CA ASN A 386 -2.20 14.26 16.58
C ASN A 386 -2.72 15.33 17.54
N ASP A 387 -2.29 16.57 17.33
CA ASP A 387 -2.82 17.73 18.03
C ASP A 387 -4.14 18.21 17.44
N HIS A 388 -4.64 17.55 16.38
CA HIS A 388 -5.90 17.87 15.72
C HIS A 388 -6.69 16.60 15.45
N ILE A 389 -8.01 16.71 15.53
CA ILE A 389 -9.00 15.70 15.17
C ILE A 389 -9.97 16.35 14.19
N LEU A 390 -10.30 15.65 13.11
CA LEU A 390 -11.23 16.12 12.09
C LEU A 390 -12.56 15.40 12.25
N LYS A 391 -13.62 16.15 12.54
CA LYS A 391 -15.00 15.68 12.50
C LYS A 391 -15.65 16.20 11.23
N VAL A 392 -16.23 15.31 10.44
CA VAL A 392 -16.99 15.65 9.24
C VAL A 392 -18.47 15.49 9.54
N ASP A 393 -19.26 16.51 9.22
CA ASP A 393 -20.73 16.55 9.31
C ASP A 393 -21.32 16.88 7.92
N SER A 394 -22.65 16.91 7.76
CA SER A 394 -23.32 17.22 6.49
C SER A 394 -22.95 18.61 5.99
N GLY A 395 -21.91 18.66 5.16
CA GLY A 395 -21.40 19.87 4.56
C GLY A 395 -20.43 20.67 5.44
N GLN A 396 -19.88 20.12 6.53
CA GLN A 396 -18.89 20.83 7.35
C GLN A 396 -17.76 19.93 7.88
N VAL A 397 -16.53 20.46 7.97
CA VAL A 397 -15.44 19.89 8.76
C VAL A 397 -15.23 20.73 10.02
N THR A 398 -15.41 20.13 11.19
CA THR A 398 -14.98 20.71 12.46
C THR A 398 -13.56 20.27 12.80
N VAL A 399 -12.66 21.23 13.02
CA VAL A 399 -11.34 20.95 13.58
C VAL A 399 -11.38 21.05 15.08
N VAL A 400 -10.94 19.98 15.71
CA VAL A 400 -10.82 19.87 17.16
C VAL A 400 -9.34 19.82 17.49
N LYS A 401 -8.81 20.87 18.13
CA LYS A 401 -7.43 20.90 18.60
C LYS A 401 -7.35 20.22 19.97
N VAL A 402 -6.51 19.21 20.10
CA VAL A 402 -6.26 18.52 21.38
C VAL A 402 -5.14 19.24 22.10
N LYS A 403 -5.45 19.82 23.27
CA LYS A 403 -4.50 20.55 24.11
C LYS A 403 -4.13 19.74 25.34
N ASP A 404 -2.91 19.94 25.81
CA ASP A 404 -2.55 19.55 27.17
C ASP A 404 -3.38 20.35 28.17
N ALA A 405 -4.06 19.63 29.05
CA ALA A 405 -4.78 20.19 30.18
C ALA A 405 -3.90 20.24 31.44
N ASN A 406 -2.86 19.40 31.47
CA ASN A 406 -2.25 19.00 32.72
C ASN A 406 -1.10 19.91 33.14
N LEU A 407 -1.43 20.95 33.92
CA LEU A 407 -0.50 21.56 34.88
C LEU A 407 -0.65 20.97 36.30
N SER A 408 -1.77 20.31 36.64
CA SER A 408 -2.15 19.99 38.03
C SER A 408 -1.82 18.58 38.53
N ARG A 409 -1.43 17.63 37.66
CA ARG A 409 -1.16 16.21 37.98
C ARG A 409 -2.33 15.45 38.64
N ASP A 410 -3.54 15.99 38.62
CA ASP A 410 -4.72 15.34 39.18
C ASP A 410 -5.16 14.16 38.28
N PRO A 411 -5.17 12.91 38.77
CA PRO A 411 -5.58 11.75 37.97
C PRO A 411 -7.07 11.76 37.59
N GLU A 412 -7.89 12.60 38.23
CA GLU A 412 -9.30 12.78 37.88
C GLU A 412 -9.51 13.73 36.69
N ILE A 413 -8.51 14.55 36.35
CA ILE A 413 -8.55 15.47 35.21
C ILE A 413 -7.92 14.76 34.01
N PRO A 414 -8.54 14.80 32.81
CA PRO A 414 -7.93 14.21 31.63
C PRO A 414 -6.69 15.00 31.23
N ASN A 415 -5.63 14.32 30.83
CA ASN A 415 -4.39 15.00 30.48
C ASN A 415 -4.48 15.79 29.17
N LYS A 416 -5.42 15.38 28.31
CA LYS A 416 -5.72 16.03 27.04
C LYS A 416 -7.17 16.51 27.02
N ILE A 417 -7.40 17.71 26.50
CA ILE A 417 -8.73 18.27 26.27
C ILE A 417 -8.89 18.63 24.79
N PRO A 418 -9.88 18.06 24.09
CA PRO A 418 -10.26 18.50 22.76
C PRO A 418 -10.98 19.84 22.83
N VAL A 419 -10.51 20.82 22.05
CA VAL A 419 -11.07 22.17 21.95
C VAL A 419 -11.39 22.46 20.50
N VAL A 420 -12.66 22.77 20.21
CA VAL A 420 -13.07 23.18 18.85
C VAL A 420 -12.28 24.43 18.46
N LYS A 421 -11.57 24.34 17.34
CA LYS A 421 -10.76 25.43 16.81
C LYS A 421 -11.52 26.25 15.78
N GLY A 422 -12.39 25.60 15.01
CA GLY A 422 -13.22 26.21 13.97
C GLY A 422 -13.95 25.16 13.14
N THR A 423 -14.82 25.63 12.25
CA THR A 423 -15.60 24.83 11.29
C THR A 423 -15.40 25.38 9.89
N LEU A 424 -15.33 24.50 8.89
CA LEU A 424 -15.25 24.87 7.47
C LEU A 424 -16.38 24.20 6.69
N ASP A 425 -16.97 24.93 5.75
CA ASP A 425 -18.01 24.39 4.88
C ASP A 425 -17.39 23.51 3.76
N ILE A 426 -17.98 22.34 3.55
CA ILE A 426 -17.69 21.41 2.46
C ILE A 426 -18.83 21.48 1.46
N ARG A 427 -18.70 22.38 0.47
CA ARG A 427 -19.69 22.47 -0.62
C ARG A 427 -19.50 21.39 -1.68
N ASN A 428 -18.31 20.79 -1.74
CA ASN A 428 -17.97 19.78 -2.73
C ASN A 428 -18.30 18.36 -2.23
N ALA A 429 -19.30 17.71 -2.84
CA ALA A 429 -19.68 16.34 -2.53
C ALA A 429 -18.56 15.31 -2.76
N GLU A 430 -17.64 15.55 -3.71
CA GLU A 430 -16.47 14.71 -3.92
C GLU A 430 -15.51 14.81 -2.72
N ALA A 431 -15.32 16.00 -2.15
CA ALA A 431 -14.47 16.19 -0.97
C ALA A 431 -15.03 15.46 0.25
N GLN A 432 -16.36 15.50 0.45
CA GLN A 432 -17.01 14.76 1.53
C GLN A 432 -16.85 13.24 1.35
N THR A 433 -17.02 12.76 0.12
CA THR A 433 -16.84 11.34 -0.23
C THR A 433 -15.38 10.90 -0.02
N ALA A 434 -14.43 11.73 -0.44
CA ALA A 434 -13.00 11.49 -0.24
C ALA A 434 -12.70 11.36 1.25
N MET A 435 -13.15 12.29 2.10
CA MET A 435 -12.92 12.23 3.55
C MET A 435 -13.50 10.99 4.22
N ARG A 436 -14.65 10.49 3.74
CA ARG A 436 -15.32 9.31 4.32
C ARG A 436 -14.56 8.02 4.10
N LEU A 437 -13.84 7.93 2.99
CA LEU A 437 -13.15 6.73 2.53
C LEU A 437 -11.64 6.86 2.64
N SER A 438 -11.15 7.88 3.36
CA SER A 438 -9.73 8.20 3.42
C SER A 438 -9.15 8.07 4.81
N ASP A 439 -7.90 7.61 4.82
CA ASP A 439 -6.97 7.80 5.91
C ASP A 439 -6.39 9.20 5.88
N LEU A 440 -6.19 9.79 7.06
CA LEU A 440 -5.49 11.06 7.22
C LEU A 440 -4.02 10.84 7.57
N TYR A 441 -3.14 11.46 6.80
CA TYR A 441 -1.71 11.57 7.08
C TYR A 441 -1.36 13.04 7.32
N LYS A 442 -0.65 13.33 8.41
CA LYS A 442 -0.19 14.68 8.72
C LYS A 442 1.09 15.02 7.94
N GLY A 443 1.03 16.07 7.14
CA GLY A 443 2.19 16.73 6.53
C GLY A 443 2.69 17.90 7.38
N GLU A 444 3.67 18.66 6.87
CA GLU A 444 4.19 19.85 7.57
C GLU A 444 3.13 20.96 7.66
N ASP A 445 2.46 21.24 6.54
CA ASP A 445 1.52 22.36 6.37
C ASP A 445 0.19 21.94 5.74
N CYS A 446 -0.05 20.62 5.68
CA CYS A 446 -1.27 20.08 5.11
C CYS A 446 -1.57 18.71 5.72
N PHE A 447 -2.80 18.24 5.49
CA PHE A 447 -3.13 16.84 5.62
C PHE A 447 -3.23 16.19 4.25
N TYR A 448 -2.74 14.96 4.13
CA TYR A 448 -2.99 14.10 2.98
C TYR A 448 -4.14 13.16 3.32
N LEU A 449 -5.17 13.19 2.50
CA LEU A 449 -6.31 12.27 2.52
C LEU A 449 -6.06 11.23 1.45
N ARG A 450 -5.92 9.97 1.86
CA ARG A 450 -5.69 8.86 0.94
C ARG A 450 -6.87 7.92 0.96
N SER A 451 -7.55 7.77 -0.18
CA SER A 451 -8.69 6.86 -0.28
C SER A 451 -8.24 5.40 -0.32
N GLU A 452 -8.84 4.55 0.52
CA GLU A 452 -8.56 3.11 0.53
C GLU A 452 -9.07 2.42 -0.75
N TRP A 453 -10.25 2.82 -1.22
CA TRP A 453 -11.01 2.12 -2.28
C TRP A 453 -10.65 2.58 -3.68
N ASN A 454 -10.16 3.82 -3.82
CA ASN A 454 -9.74 4.39 -5.08
C ASN A 454 -8.22 4.45 -5.12
N ALA A 455 -7.61 3.29 -5.33
CA ALA A 455 -6.17 3.10 -5.33
C ALA A 455 -5.48 4.13 -6.25
N GLY A 456 -4.94 5.20 -5.65
CA GLY A 456 -4.23 6.26 -6.36
C GLY A 456 -4.77 7.67 -6.15
N LYS A 457 -5.98 7.90 -5.63
CA LYS A 457 -6.41 9.28 -5.32
C LYS A 457 -5.81 9.74 -3.99
N VAL A 458 -5.04 10.83 -4.02
CA VAL A 458 -4.58 11.54 -2.82
C VAL A 458 -5.00 12.99 -2.91
N SER A 459 -5.66 13.43 -1.86
CA SER A 459 -6.12 14.81 -1.75
C SER A 459 -5.35 15.54 -0.65
N ILE A 460 -5.02 16.81 -0.88
CA ILE A 460 -4.36 17.68 0.07
C ILE A 460 -5.37 18.64 0.64
N LEU A 461 -5.35 18.71 1.97
CA LEU A 461 -6.05 19.69 2.76
C LEU A 461 -5.04 20.68 3.36
N ASP A 462 -5.02 21.91 2.87
CA ASP A 462 -4.11 22.97 3.31
C ASP A 462 -4.46 23.46 4.73
N LEU A 463 -3.51 23.35 5.67
CA LEU A 463 -3.71 23.75 7.07
C LEU A 463 -3.65 25.26 7.27
N GLU A 464 -2.88 26.00 6.47
CA GLU A 464 -2.79 27.45 6.64
C GLU A 464 -4.12 28.11 6.29
N GLN A 465 -4.80 27.63 5.25
CA GLN A 465 -6.19 28.03 4.98
C GLN A 465 -7.08 27.65 6.16
N PHE A 466 -6.89 26.46 6.71
CA PHE A 466 -7.70 25.97 7.83
C PHE A 466 -7.62 26.84 9.09
N PHE A 467 -6.42 27.30 9.45
CA PHE A 467 -6.22 28.07 10.68
C PHE A 467 -6.46 29.57 10.55
N ASN A 468 -6.45 30.11 9.31
CA ASN A 468 -6.61 31.54 9.06
C ASN A 468 -8.04 31.95 8.68
N VAL A 469 -8.93 31.00 8.35
CA VAL A 469 -10.33 31.31 8.08
C VAL A 469 -11.03 31.70 9.38
N GLN A 470 -11.20 33.01 9.57
CA GLN A 470 -12.18 33.55 10.51
C GLN A 470 -13.54 33.47 9.81
N ASP A 471 -14.32 32.44 10.16
CA ASP A 471 -15.71 32.17 9.80
C ASP A 471 -16.06 32.09 8.29
N GLY A 472 -16.41 30.87 7.83
CA GLY A 472 -17.19 30.66 6.60
C GLY A 472 -16.43 30.50 5.28
N GLY A 473 -15.15 30.13 5.31
CA GLY A 473 -14.38 29.80 4.10
C GLY A 473 -14.73 28.43 3.51
N ASP A 474 -14.80 28.35 2.19
CA ASP A 474 -14.96 27.09 1.46
C ASP A 474 -13.67 26.26 1.55
N LEU A 475 -13.81 24.99 1.93
CA LEU A 475 -12.70 24.06 1.98
C LEU A 475 -12.13 23.80 0.58
N LYS A 476 -10.92 24.30 0.27
CA LYS A 476 -10.22 23.91 -0.95
C LYS A 476 -9.51 22.57 -0.73
N LEU A 477 -10.13 21.50 -1.23
CA LEU A 477 -9.47 20.20 -1.36
C LEU A 477 -8.78 20.12 -2.71
N VAL A 478 -7.46 19.96 -2.73
CA VAL A 478 -6.71 19.78 -3.98
C VAL A 478 -6.44 18.31 -4.20
N GLN A 479 -6.96 17.74 -5.29
CA GLN A 479 -6.88 16.31 -5.55
C GLN A 479 -5.89 15.99 -6.67
N GLY A 480 -4.95 15.09 -6.39
CA GLY A 480 -4.05 14.50 -7.37
C GLY A 480 -4.29 12.99 -7.48
N ILE A 481 -4.03 12.44 -8.66
CA ILE A 481 -4.11 10.99 -8.89
C ILE A 481 -2.67 10.47 -8.98
N LEU A 482 -2.21 9.69 -8.01
CA LEU A 482 -0.85 9.14 -7.93
C LEU A 482 -0.56 8.03 -8.93
N ASN A 483 -1.59 7.44 -9.54
CA ASN A 483 -1.39 6.41 -10.54
C ASN A 483 -2.31 6.66 -11.73
N ARG A 484 -1.78 6.46 -12.93
CA ARG A 484 -2.64 6.37 -14.10
C ARG A 484 -3.44 5.09 -13.92
N GLU A 485 -4.72 5.07 -14.27
CA GLU A 485 -5.51 3.84 -14.34
C GLU A 485 -4.76 2.84 -15.23
N VAL A 486 -3.91 2.02 -14.62
CA VAL A 486 -3.48 0.77 -15.19
C VAL A 486 -4.53 -0.21 -14.69
N ASP A 487 -5.17 -0.96 -15.58
CA ASP A 487 -6.16 -2.01 -15.30
C ASP A 487 -5.54 -3.17 -14.49
N VAL A 488 -4.92 -2.86 -13.36
CA VAL A 488 -4.26 -3.80 -12.47
C VAL A 488 -4.89 -3.63 -11.12
N ASP A 489 -5.48 -4.73 -10.64
CA ASP A 489 -6.01 -4.81 -9.30
C ASP A 489 -4.87 -4.60 -8.29
N ILE A 490 -4.82 -3.39 -7.74
CA ILE A 490 -3.96 -3.04 -6.62
C ILE A 490 -4.68 -3.53 -5.38
N CYS A 491 -4.18 -4.61 -4.78
CA CYS A 491 -4.80 -5.14 -3.56
C CYS A 491 -4.36 -4.39 -2.31
N ILE A 492 -3.11 -3.94 -2.27
CA ILE A 492 -2.53 -3.33 -1.07
C ILE A 492 -1.65 -2.17 -1.51
N SER A 493 -1.72 -1.05 -0.79
CA SER A 493 -0.80 0.04 -1.02
C SER A 493 -0.34 0.67 0.29
N ALA A 494 0.87 1.20 0.30
CA ALA A 494 1.44 1.93 1.43
C ALA A 494 2.00 3.26 0.93
N PHE A 495 1.87 4.31 1.74
CA PHE A 495 2.17 5.68 1.32
C PHE A 495 3.07 6.38 2.34
N SER A 496 4.11 7.06 1.85
CA SER A 496 4.94 7.95 2.66
C SER A 496 5.06 9.32 1.99
N PRO A 497 4.50 10.38 2.60
CA PRO A 497 4.66 11.74 2.08
C PRO A 497 6.11 12.23 2.19
N ILE A 498 6.91 11.63 3.08
CA ILE A 498 8.28 12.09 3.38
C ILE A 498 9.23 11.87 2.23
N LEU A 499 9.18 10.70 1.59
CA LEU A 499 9.95 10.44 0.37
C LEU A 499 9.09 10.54 -0.89
N GLY A 500 7.82 10.96 -0.76
CA GLY A 500 6.86 10.96 -1.86
C GLY A 500 6.70 9.57 -2.49
N GLN A 501 6.80 8.52 -1.68
CA GLN A 501 6.77 7.14 -2.15
C GLN A 501 5.38 6.55 -1.98
N LEU A 502 4.88 5.98 -3.07
CA LEU A 502 3.71 5.11 -3.08
C LEU A 502 4.18 3.70 -3.42
N GLN A 503 3.88 2.75 -2.55
CA GLN A 503 4.13 1.32 -2.76
C GLN A 503 2.80 0.65 -3.06
N GLN A 504 2.79 -0.25 -4.03
CA GLN A 504 1.61 -0.99 -4.44
C GLN A 504 1.98 -2.47 -4.63
N VAL A 505 1.16 -3.35 -4.07
CA VAL A 505 1.18 -4.77 -4.38
C VAL A 505 0.12 -5.01 -5.44
N ASN A 506 0.59 -5.36 -6.62
CA ASN A 506 -0.26 -5.79 -7.71
C ASN A 506 -0.38 -7.31 -7.65
N THR A 507 -1.58 -7.80 -7.42
CA THR A 507 -1.88 -9.23 -7.60
C THR A 507 -2.11 -9.48 -9.08
N LYS A 508 -1.09 -9.29 -9.93
CA LYS A 508 -1.09 -9.98 -11.22
C LYS A 508 -0.93 -11.46 -10.92
N GLN A 509 -2.06 -12.14 -10.65
CA GLN A 509 -2.13 -13.59 -10.71
C GLN A 509 -1.55 -14.02 -12.07
N GLN A 510 -0.77 -15.10 -12.08
CA GLN A 510 -0.30 -15.73 -13.31
C GLN A 510 -1.44 -16.41 -14.12
N GLY A 511 -2.71 -16.04 -13.89
CA GLY A 511 -3.89 -16.49 -14.63
C GLY A 511 -4.92 -15.38 -14.69
N TRP A 512 -5.56 -15.22 -15.85
CA TRP A 512 -6.55 -14.16 -16.10
C TRP A 512 -7.96 -14.66 -15.76
N GLN A 513 -8.69 -13.95 -14.90
CA GLN A 513 -10.11 -14.19 -14.58
C GLN A 513 -10.96 -13.05 -15.14
N ILE A 514 -11.90 -13.34 -16.05
CA ILE A 514 -12.92 -12.37 -16.48
C ILE A 514 -14.25 -12.76 -15.85
N ARG A 515 -14.83 -11.87 -15.03
CA ARG A 515 -16.18 -12.02 -14.48
C ARG A 515 -17.17 -11.16 -15.26
N ALA A 516 -18.25 -11.78 -15.74
CA ALA A 516 -19.40 -11.04 -16.26
C ALA A 516 -20.27 -10.58 -15.08
N HIS A 517 -20.26 -9.29 -14.73
CA HIS A 517 -21.21 -8.74 -13.78
C HIS A 517 -22.58 -8.56 -14.43
N ASN A 518 -23.64 -8.94 -13.68
CA ASN A 518 -25.04 -8.84 -14.10
C ASN A 518 -25.37 -7.43 -14.65
N ALA A 519 -25.57 -7.32 -15.96
CA ALA A 519 -26.13 -6.13 -16.57
C ALA A 519 -27.65 -6.07 -16.32
N PRO A 520 -28.25 -4.89 -16.10
CA PRO A 520 -29.70 -4.75 -16.09
C PRO A 520 -30.25 -5.15 -17.46
N THR A 521 -31.32 -5.95 -17.46
CA THR A 521 -32.04 -6.41 -18.66
C THR A 521 -32.35 -5.23 -19.59
N ARG A 522 -31.59 -5.10 -20.69
CA ARG A 522 -31.95 -4.23 -21.81
C ARG A 522 -32.93 -4.95 -22.75
N GLY A 523 -33.75 -4.16 -23.44
CA GLY A 523 -34.94 -4.61 -24.15
C GLY A 523 -34.71 -5.64 -25.27
N PRO A 524 -35.80 -6.22 -25.80
CA PRO A 524 -35.76 -7.27 -26.82
C PRO A 524 -35.31 -6.66 -28.16
N GLY A 525 -34.02 -6.74 -28.45
CA GLY A 525 -33.43 -6.22 -29.68
C GLY A 525 -31.90 -6.34 -29.74
N ASP A 526 -31.22 -6.36 -28.59
CA ASP A 526 -29.77 -6.52 -28.54
C ASP A 526 -29.40 -8.01 -28.43
N HIS A 527 -28.71 -8.55 -29.45
CA HIS A 527 -28.25 -9.92 -29.45
C HIS A 527 -27.14 -10.12 -28.39
N PRO A 528 -27.25 -11.10 -27.47
CA PRO A 528 -26.22 -11.42 -26.47
C PRO A 528 -24.83 -11.74 -27.05
N MET A 529 -24.77 -12.02 -28.35
CA MET A 529 -23.59 -12.46 -29.10
C MET A 529 -22.57 -11.33 -29.31
N ASP A 530 -23.02 -10.09 -29.50
CA ASP A 530 -22.11 -8.95 -29.77
C ASP A 530 -21.30 -8.56 -28.53
N TYR A 531 -21.90 -8.71 -27.35
CA TYR A 531 -21.25 -8.43 -26.08
C TYR A 531 -20.15 -9.45 -25.75
N PHE A 532 -20.39 -10.73 -26.06
CA PHE A 532 -19.40 -11.80 -25.86
C PHE A 532 -18.21 -11.68 -26.81
N ALA A 533 -18.46 -11.38 -28.10
CA ALA A 533 -17.41 -11.15 -29.08
C ALA A 533 -16.50 -9.97 -28.66
N GLN A 534 -17.07 -8.90 -28.12
CA GLN A 534 -16.30 -7.76 -27.60
C GLN A 534 -15.42 -8.13 -26.38
N ILE A 535 -15.93 -8.94 -25.45
CA ILE A 535 -15.17 -9.41 -24.28
C ILE A 535 -14.00 -10.32 -24.72
N LEU A 536 -14.25 -11.27 -25.61
CA LEU A 536 -13.22 -12.20 -26.11
C LEU A 536 -12.14 -11.46 -26.91
N MET A 537 -12.54 -10.51 -27.76
CA MET A 537 -11.60 -9.70 -28.53
C MET A 537 -10.77 -8.76 -27.65
N SER A 538 -11.35 -8.22 -26.58
CA SER A 538 -10.63 -7.41 -25.60
C SER A 538 -9.60 -8.25 -24.82
N ALA A 539 -9.98 -9.46 -24.40
CA ALA A 539 -9.09 -10.40 -23.72
C ALA A 539 -7.90 -10.83 -24.60
N LEU A 540 -8.16 -11.14 -25.88
CA LEU A 540 -7.13 -11.52 -26.85
C LEU A 540 -6.21 -10.35 -27.22
N LYS A 541 -6.76 -9.15 -27.45
CA LYS A 541 -5.99 -7.94 -27.76
C LYS A 541 -5.08 -7.53 -26.59
N TYR A 542 -5.56 -7.67 -25.36
CA TYR A 542 -4.83 -7.29 -24.15
C TYR A 542 -3.74 -8.29 -23.76
N GLY A 543 -4.01 -9.61 -23.85
CA GLY A 543 -3.01 -10.66 -23.61
C GLY A 543 -1.81 -10.60 -24.55
N MET A 544 -1.98 -10.02 -25.74
CA MET A 544 -0.91 -9.86 -26.73
C MET A 544 -0.06 -8.59 -26.57
N GLN A 545 -0.59 -7.54 -25.95
CA GLN A 545 0.12 -6.25 -25.78
C GLN A 545 1.04 -6.22 -24.55
N ASN A 546 0.83 -7.10 -23.56
CA ASN A 546 1.44 -6.98 -22.22
C ASN A 546 2.47 -8.08 -21.83
N VAL A 547 3.11 -8.75 -22.80
CA VAL A 547 4.26 -9.63 -22.49
C VAL A 547 5.52 -8.79 -22.25
N GLU A 548 5.75 -8.34 -21.02
CA GLU A 548 6.85 -7.41 -20.63
C GLU A 548 8.29 -7.97 -20.74
N GLY A 549 8.50 -9.09 -21.45
CA GLY A 549 9.85 -9.56 -21.84
C GLY A 549 10.50 -8.79 -23.00
N TYR A 550 9.75 -7.91 -23.68
CA TYR A 550 10.17 -7.36 -24.98
C TYR A 550 11.35 -6.38 -24.95
N ASN A 551 11.50 -5.54 -23.90
CA ASN A 551 12.54 -4.51 -23.88
C ASN A 551 13.96 -5.04 -23.61
N TRP A 552 14.07 -6.23 -23.00
CA TRP A 552 15.36 -6.91 -22.82
C TRP A 552 15.71 -7.77 -24.04
N PHE A 553 14.72 -8.46 -24.62
CA PHE A 553 14.92 -9.32 -25.79
C PHE A 553 15.33 -8.52 -27.04
N SER A 554 14.73 -7.36 -27.30
CA SER A 554 15.10 -6.48 -28.42
C SER A 554 16.56 -6.01 -28.35
N LYS A 555 17.04 -5.59 -27.17
CA LYS A 555 18.42 -5.11 -27.00
C LYS A 555 19.48 -6.22 -27.04
N SER A 556 19.09 -7.45 -26.74
CA SER A 556 19.98 -8.61 -26.82
C SER A 556 19.98 -9.25 -28.21
N TRP A 557 18.88 -9.13 -28.95
CA TRP A 557 18.73 -9.61 -30.33
C TRP A 557 19.60 -8.81 -31.31
N ASP A 558 19.65 -7.49 -31.16
CA ASP A 558 20.48 -6.62 -32.00
C ASP A 558 22.00 -6.80 -31.77
N ARG A 559 22.42 -7.35 -30.62
CA ARG A 559 23.85 -7.64 -30.33
C ARG A 559 24.32 -8.99 -30.86
N CYS A 560 23.42 -9.90 -31.22
CA CYS A 560 23.79 -11.25 -31.68
C CYS A 560 24.07 -11.33 -33.19
N PHE A 561 23.83 -10.25 -33.96
CA PHE A 561 23.91 -10.27 -35.42
C PHE A 561 24.64 -9.06 -36.04
N ASP A 562 25.75 -8.63 -35.45
CA ASP A 562 26.75 -7.83 -36.19
C ASP A 562 27.88 -8.74 -36.73
N PRO A 563 28.24 -8.65 -38.04
CA PRO A 563 29.24 -9.51 -38.68
C PRO A 563 30.68 -9.00 -38.40
N PRO A 564 31.73 -9.87 -38.43
CA PRO A 564 31.98 -10.74 -39.57
C PRO A 564 32.60 -12.10 -39.23
N TYR A 565 31.87 -13.19 -39.46
CA TYR A 565 32.52 -14.47 -39.80
C TYR A 565 31.68 -15.23 -40.84
N VAL A 566 32.32 -15.48 -41.99
CA VAL A 566 31.85 -16.36 -43.05
C VAL A 566 31.81 -17.79 -42.51
N ILE A 567 30.63 -18.40 -42.47
CA ILE A 567 30.49 -19.84 -42.23
C ILE A 567 29.86 -20.49 -43.47
N SER A 568 30.57 -21.50 -43.98
CA SER A 568 30.35 -22.19 -45.25
C SER A 568 29.03 -22.97 -45.33
N ALA A 569 28.57 -23.16 -46.56
CA ALA A 569 27.27 -23.70 -46.92
C ALA A 569 27.25 -25.24 -47.03
N SER A 570 27.45 -25.98 -45.94
CA SER A 570 27.24 -27.45 -45.94
C SER A 570 26.83 -28.05 -44.60
N CYS A 571 25.74 -27.55 -44.00
CA CYS A 571 24.96 -28.26 -42.95
C CYS A 571 23.68 -27.48 -42.63
N ARG A 572 22.70 -27.43 -43.56
CA ARG A 572 21.62 -26.41 -43.51
C ARG A 572 20.24 -26.84 -43.01
N HIS A 573 19.98 -28.10 -42.65
CA HIS A 573 18.61 -28.48 -42.22
C HIS A 573 18.43 -28.87 -40.75
N HIS A 574 19.38 -29.54 -40.08
CA HIS A 574 19.18 -29.93 -38.67
C HIS A 574 19.60 -28.88 -37.62
N LYS A 575 20.66 -28.09 -37.84
CA LYS A 575 21.15 -27.14 -36.82
C LYS A 575 20.23 -25.94 -36.61
N ARG A 576 19.36 -25.58 -37.56
CA ARG A 576 18.51 -24.38 -37.47
C ARG A 576 17.21 -24.58 -36.68
N ALA A 577 16.61 -25.77 -36.70
CA ALA A 577 15.42 -26.07 -35.87
C ALA A 577 15.76 -26.07 -34.37
N SER A 578 16.96 -26.52 -34.00
CA SER A 578 17.42 -26.55 -32.61
C SER A 578 17.50 -25.15 -31.95
N VAL A 579 17.78 -24.10 -32.72
CA VAL A 579 17.84 -22.72 -32.21
C VAL A 579 16.44 -22.23 -31.82
N TRP A 580 15.43 -22.53 -32.65
CA TRP A 580 14.04 -22.17 -32.38
C TRP A 580 13.43 -22.99 -31.25
N LEU A 581 13.77 -24.28 -31.17
CA LEU A 581 13.38 -25.15 -30.06
C LEU A 581 13.96 -24.66 -28.73
N ASN A 582 15.24 -24.27 -28.70
CA ASN A 582 15.88 -23.73 -27.51
C ASN A 582 15.29 -22.37 -27.10
N ALA A 583 14.95 -21.51 -28.06
CA ALA A 583 14.30 -20.24 -27.80
C ALA A 583 12.89 -20.43 -27.22
N LEU A 584 12.11 -21.38 -27.77
CA LEU A 584 10.78 -21.73 -27.28
C LEU A 584 10.85 -22.39 -25.89
N ASP A 585 11.78 -23.32 -25.66
CA ASP A 585 12.01 -23.94 -24.34
C ASP A 585 12.39 -22.89 -23.28
N ARG A 586 13.23 -21.93 -23.65
CA ARG A 586 13.63 -20.83 -22.76
C ARG A 586 12.46 -19.89 -22.45
N MET A 587 11.67 -19.52 -23.46
CA MET A 587 10.44 -18.73 -23.26
C MET A 587 9.45 -19.47 -22.35
N MET A 588 9.26 -20.78 -22.56
CA MET A 588 8.38 -21.61 -21.74
C MET A 588 8.88 -21.69 -20.28
N GLN A 589 10.19 -21.84 -20.06
CA GLN A 589 10.78 -21.80 -18.71
C GLN A 589 10.64 -20.42 -18.05
N GLU A 590 10.89 -19.34 -18.79
CA GLU A 590 10.79 -17.97 -18.29
C GLU A 590 9.34 -17.58 -17.91
N GLN A 591 8.36 -18.13 -18.63
CA GLN A 591 6.92 -17.87 -18.42
C GLN A 591 6.19 -18.98 -17.65
N SER A 592 6.91 -20.00 -17.15
CA SER A 592 6.34 -21.18 -16.48
C SER A 592 5.25 -21.90 -17.30
N ILE A 593 5.37 -21.89 -18.63
CA ILE A 593 4.45 -22.59 -19.54
C ILE A 593 4.84 -24.08 -19.58
N PRO A 594 3.90 -25.03 -19.34
CA PRO A 594 4.21 -26.45 -19.40
C PRO A 594 4.66 -26.88 -20.79
N ARG A 595 5.61 -27.81 -20.86
CA ARG A 595 6.08 -28.37 -22.15
C ARG A 595 4.97 -29.04 -22.96
N ALA A 596 3.93 -29.60 -22.34
CA ALA A 596 2.79 -30.17 -23.09
C ALA A 596 1.94 -29.11 -23.81
N THR A 597 2.08 -27.83 -23.48
CA THR A 597 1.35 -26.74 -24.17
C THR A 597 1.76 -26.65 -25.64
N PHE A 598 2.98 -27.01 -26.00
CA PHE A 598 3.49 -26.96 -27.38
C PHE A 598 4.11 -28.29 -27.80
N PHE A 599 3.53 -28.95 -28.82
CA PHE A 599 4.03 -30.21 -29.34
C PHE A 599 5.21 -30.01 -30.30
N THR A 600 6.38 -29.73 -29.74
CA THR A 600 7.57 -29.32 -30.51
C THR A 600 8.10 -30.37 -31.48
N ALA A 601 7.81 -31.66 -31.26
CA ALA A 601 8.32 -32.77 -32.07
C ALA A 601 7.65 -32.91 -33.45
N ALA A 602 6.43 -32.39 -33.64
CA ALA A 602 5.75 -32.38 -34.96
C ALA A 602 5.54 -30.98 -35.53
N MET A 603 6.11 -29.96 -34.91
CA MET A 603 6.08 -28.61 -35.47
C MET A 603 7.08 -28.52 -36.60
N ASP A 604 6.59 -28.17 -37.78
CA ASP A 604 7.47 -27.80 -38.87
C ASP A 604 8.19 -26.47 -38.56
N ARG A 605 9.20 -26.16 -39.36
CA ARG A 605 9.99 -24.95 -39.18
C ARG A 605 9.13 -23.68 -39.22
N ALA A 606 8.12 -23.63 -40.07
CA ALA A 606 7.25 -22.46 -40.21
C ALA A 606 6.44 -22.22 -38.93
N THR A 607 5.98 -23.30 -38.29
CA THR A 607 5.25 -23.27 -37.02
C THR A 607 6.14 -22.84 -35.86
N LEU A 608 7.38 -23.37 -35.79
CA LEU A 608 8.38 -22.98 -34.80
C LEU A 608 8.82 -21.52 -34.97
N GLU A 609 9.08 -21.09 -36.20
CA GLU A 609 9.42 -19.69 -36.52
C GLU A 609 8.24 -18.76 -36.21
N HIS A 610 7.00 -19.19 -36.44
CA HIS A 610 5.82 -18.38 -36.15
C HIS A 610 5.52 -18.28 -34.65
N LEU A 611 5.70 -19.37 -33.90
CA LEU A 611 5.59 -19.38 -32.43
C LEU A 611 6.69 -18.54 -31.77
N ALA A 612 7.91 -18.59 -32.31
CA ALA A 612 9.04 -17.81 -31.81
C ALA A 612 9.04 -16.34 -32.28
N MET A 613 8.35 -16.00 -33.38
CA MET A 613 8.23 -14.64 -33.93
C MET A 613 6.93 -13.89 -33.57
N SER A 614 6.33 -14.25 -32.44
CA SER A 614 5.45 -13.40 -31.62
C SER A 614 3.98 -13.15 -32.07
N PRO A 615 3.06 -13.05 -31.09
CA PRO A 615 1.74 -12.41 -31.10
C PRO A 615 1.50 -11.22 -32.05
N ARG A 616 2.54 -10.45 -32.39
CA ARG A 616 2.46 -9.29 -33.29
C ARG A 616 1.86 -9.60 -34.67
N LYS A 617 2.20 -10.74 -35.28
CA LYS A 617 1.63 -11.13 -36.60
C LYS A 617 0.17 -11.56 -36.50
N PHE A 618 -0.23 -12.12 -35.36
CA PHE A 618 -1.62 -12.51 -35.12
C PHE A 618 -2.49 -11.28 -34.84
N ALA A 619 -2.03 -10.35 -33.98
CA ALA A 619 -2.70 -9.07 -33.74
C ALA A 619 -2.82 -8.23 -35.03
N ALA A 620 -1.75 -8.15 -35.84
CA ALA A 620 -1.78 -7.44 -37.12
C ALA A 620 -2.69 -8.10 -38.17
N ARG A 621 -2.83 -9.44 -38.16
CA ARG A 621 -3.81 -10.15 -39.01
C ARG A 621 -5.24 -9.94 -38.53
N LEU A 622 -5.48 -9.90 -37.22
CA LEU A 622 -6.78 -9.59 -36.64
C LEU A 622 -7.22 -8.17 -37.04
N GLU A 623 -6.34 -7.18 -36.89
CA GLU A 623 -6.61 -5.77 -37.24
C GLU A 623 -6.75 -5.54 -38.75
N ALA A 624 -5.98 -6.25 -39.58
CA ALA A 624 -6.08 -6.16 -41.04
C ALA A 624 -7.29 -6.91 -41.63
N SER A 625 -7.88 -7.86 -40.92
CA SER A 625 -8.96 -8.69 -41.46
C SER A 625 -10.34 -8.04 -41.40
N GLY A 626 -10.55 -7.01 -40.57
CA GLY A 626 -11.77 -6.19 -40.54
C GLY A 626 -13.10 -6.96 -40.45
N SER A 627 -13.08 -8.25 -40.11
CA SER A 627 -14.19 -9.17 -40.37
C SER A 627 -14.74 -9.78 -39.09
N VAL A 628 -16.05 -9.63 -38.93
CA VAL A 628 -16.93 -10.23 -37.90
C VAL A 628 -17.02 -11.77 -38.03
N ASP A 629 -16.46 -12.34 -39.09
CA ASP A 629 -16.61 -13.75 -39.51
C ASP A 629 -15.83 -14.74 -38.60
N TYR A 630 -14.80 -14.29 -37.87
CA TYR A 630 -14.10 -15.16 -36.91
C TYR A 630 -14.92 -15.45 -35.65
N SER A 631 -15.71 -14.48 -35.14
CA SER A 631 -16.58 -14.69 -33.97
C SER A 631 -17.78 -15.57 -34.27
N GLU A 632 -18.33 -15.51 -35.50
CA GLU A 632 -19.40 -16.42 -35.91
C GLU A 632 -18.90 -17.87 -36.03
N ARG A 633 -17.66 -18.10 -36.48
CA ARG A 633 -17.12 -19.48 -36.61
C ARG A 633 -16.80 -20.18 -35.29
N ILE A 634 -16.44 -19.45 -34.23
CA ILE A 634 -16.26 -20.03 -32.89
C ILE A 634 -17.61 -20.57 -32.35
N LEU A 635 -18.72 -20.02 -32.85
CA LEU A 635 -20.07 -20.26 -32.32
C LEU A 635 -21.02 -20.97 -33.32
N GLN A 636 -20.59 -21.21 -34.56
CA GLN A 636 -21.38 -21.91 -35.59
C GLN A 636 -21.10 -23.42 -35.72
N ASP A 637 -20.13 -23.98 -34.99
CA ASP A 637 -20.17 -25.42 -34.72
C ASP A 637 -21.30 -25.66 -33.71
N ARG A 638 -22.51 -25.84 -34.26
CA ARG A 638 -23.67 -26.39 -33.56
C ARG A 638 -23.18 -27.53 -32.65
N ILE A 639 -23.48 -27.43 -31.36
CA ILE A 639 -23.76 -28.65 -30.56
C ILE A 639 -24.69 -29.45 -31.46
N SER A 640 -24.26 -30.64 -31.92
CA SER A 640 -25.10 -31.40 -32.84
C SER A 640 -26.47 -31.55 -32.16
N GLU A 641 -27.54 -31.47 -32.93
CA GLU A 641 -28.90 -31.61 -32.42
C GLU A 641 -29.11 -32.99 -31.73
N GLU A 642 -28.19 -33.91 -31.99
CA GLU A 642 -27.99 -35.22 -31.37
C GLU A 642 -27.58 -35.13 -29.87
N ASP A 643 -26.76 -34.15 -29.49
CA ASP A 643 -26.27 -33.98 -28.11
C ASP A 643 -27.31 -33.33 -27.17
N THR A 644 -28.20 -32.47 -27.71
CA THR A 644 -29.29 -31.86 -26.93
C THR A 644 -30.46 -32.81 -26.72
N THR A 645 -30.70 -33.73 -27.66
CA THR A 645 -31.76 -34.73 -27.56
C THR A 645 -31.40 -35.92 -26.65
N THR A 646 -30.13 -36.32 -26.60
CA THR A 646 -29.73 -37.52 -25.82
C THR A 646 -29.75 -37.31 -24.30
N LEU A 647 -29.62 -36.06 -23.81
CA LEU A 647 -29.49 -35.76 -22.37
C LEU A 647 -30.53 -34.76 -21.81
N GLY A 648 -31.41 -34.19 -22.63
CA GLY A 648 -32.49 -33.29 -22.17
C GLY A 648 -32.01 -31.97 -21.54
N ILE A 649 -30.84 -31.46 -21.94
CA ILE A 649 -30.17 -30.32 -21.30
C ILE A 649 -30.54 -29.00 -21.96
N ARG A 650 -31.04 -28.02 -21.19
CA ARG A 650 -31.10 -26.60 -21.59
C ARG A 650 -30.00 -25.80 -20.89
N PHE A 651 -29.15 -25.13 -21.68
CA PHE A 651 -28.12 -24.24 -21.16
C PHE A 651 -28.66 -22.80 -21.06
N SER A 652 -28.33 -22.07 -20.01
CA SER A 652 -28.47 -20.60 -20.02
C SER A 652 -27.35 -20.03 -20.87
N GLY A 653 -27.65 -19.25 -21.90
CA GLY A 653 -26.68 -18.84 -22.93
C GLY A 653 -25.48 -17.98 -22.48
N ALA A 654 -25.28 -17.72 -21.19
CA ALA A 654 -24.16 -16.97 -20.65
C ALA A 654 -23.18 -17.87 -19.88
N TYR A 655 -21.88 -17.67 -20.08
CA TYR A 655 -20.82 -18.24 -19.25
C TYR A 655 -20.70 -17.43 -17.95
N ASP A 656 -20.55 -18.09 -16.81
CA ASP A 656 -20.35 -17.42 -15.52
C ASP A 656 -18.90 -16.94 -15.38
N GLU A 657 -17.94 -17.75 -15.82
CA GLU A 657 -16.50 -17.47 -15.72
C GLU A 657 -15.71 -18.01 -16.92
N ILE A 658 -14.65 -17.29 -17.30
CA ILE A 658 -13.75 -17.65 -18.40
C ILE A 658 -12.30 -17.43 -17.97
N PHE A 659 -11.44 -18.43 -18.20
CA PHE A 659 -10.02 -18.41 -17.88
C PHE A 659 -9.18 -18.80 -19.09
N LEU A 660 -8.19 -17.98 -19.43
CA LEU A 660 -7.20 -18.32 -20.46
C LEU A 660 -5.93 -18.86 -19.78
N ALA A 661 -5.55 -20.09 -20.11
CA ALA A 661 -4.34 -20.71 -19.57
C ALA A 661 -3.07 -19.98 -20.04
N PRO A 662 -2.01 -19.93 -19.22
CA PRO A 662 -0.70 -19.43 -19.62
C PRO A 662 -0.22 -20.05 -20.93
N GLY A 663 0.22 -19.20 -21.86
CA GLY A 663 0.56 -19.59 -23.24
C GLY A 663 -0.59 -19.44 -24.26
N GLY A 664 -1.80 -19.11 -23.81
CA GLY A 664 -2.91 -18.67 -24.66
C GLY A 664 -3.58 -19.75 -25.52
N ARG A 665 -3.15 -21.01 -25.39
CA ARG A 665 -3.68 -22.14 -26.17
C ARG A 665 -4.97 -22.71 -25.60
N PHE A 666 -5.10 -22.76 -24.28
CA PHE A 666 -6.27 -23.39 -23.65
C PHE A 666 -7.18 -22.35 -23.01
N LEU A 667 -8.49 -22.51 -23.20
CA LEU A 667 -9.53 -21.71 -22.58
C LEU A 667 -10.37 -22.62 -21.68
N ILE A 668 -10.67 -22.17 -20.47
CA ILE A 668 -11.57 -22.86 -19.56
C ILE A 668 -12.80 -21.99 -19.39
N THR A 669 -13.99 -22.57 -19.55
CA THR A 669 -15.24 -21.87 -19.31
C THR A 669 -16.09 -22.61 -18.28
N SER A 670 -16.76 -21.85 -17.42
CA SER A 670 -17.77 -22.35 -16.48
C SER A 670 -19.14 -21.81 -16.88
N GLN A 671 -20.14 -22.68 -16.86
CA GLN A 671 -21.51 -22.33 -17.25
C GLN A 671 -22.52 -23.02 -16.33
N ARG A 672 -23.45 -22.25 -15.77
CA ARG A 672 -24.62 -22.81 -15.09
C ARG A 672 -25.48 -23.59 -16.06
N VAL A 673 -25.89 -24.77 -15.62
CA VAL A 673 -26.76 -25.65 -16.42
C VAL A 673 -28.10 -25.76 -15.74
N ALA A 674 -29.19 -25.50 -16.47
CA ALA A 674 -30.55 -25.59 -15.94
C ALA A 674 -31.06 -27.04 -15.97
N ILE A 675 -30.30 -27.96 -15.37
CA ILE A 675 -30.74 -29.34 -15.13
C ILE A 675 -31.09 -29.45 -13.64
N PRO A 676 -32.26 -30.02 -13.29
CA PRO A 676 -32.57 -30.34 -11.90
C PRO A 676 -31.47 -31.20 -11.27
N GLY A 677 -30.67 -30.59 -10.40
CA GLY A 677 -29.57 -31.27 -9.70
C GLY A 677 -28.17 -31.08 -10.26
N VAL A 678 -27.92 -30.19 -11.21
CA VAL A 678 -26.57 -29.81 -11.66
C VAL A 678 -26.40 -28.31 -11.53
N CYS A 679 -25.28 -27.86 -10.95
CA CYS A 679 -25.05 -26.42 -10.75
C CYS A 679 -24.13 -25.79 -11.80
N ASN A 680 -23.07 -26.47 -12.23
CA ASN A 680 -22.09 -25.92 -13.18
C ASN A 680 -21.51 -27.00 -14.10
N ALA A 681 -21.28 -26.65 -15.37
CA ALA A 681 -20.45 -27.40 -16.30
C ALA A 681 -19.17 -26.62 -16.56
N VAL A 682 -18.02 -27.30 -16.41
CA VAL A 682 -16.70 -26.74 -16.74
C VAL A 682 -16.22 -27.40 -18.03
N LYS A 683 -15.78 -26.58 -18.99
CA LYS A 683 -15.30 -26.99 -20.31
C LYS A 683 -13.86 -26.52 -20.50
N LEU A 684 -13.00 -27.39 -21.01
CA LEU A 684 -11.64 -27.06 -21.45
C LEU A 684 -11.59 -27.09 -22.98
N TRP A 685 -11.19 -25.98 -23.58
CA TRP A 685 -11.09 -25.79 -25.01
C TRP A 685 -9.62 -25.66 -25.43
N ASP A 686 -9.23 -26.33 -26.52
CA ASP A 686 -8.01 -26.03 -27.27
C ASP A 686 -8.35 -24.99 -28.33
N LEU A 687 -7.79 -23.80 -28.20
CA LEU A 687 -7.91 -22.73 -29.19
C LEU A 687 -7.00 -22.97 -30.40
N GLY A 688 -6.19 -24.03 -30.38
CA GLY A 688 -5.24 -24.35 -31.43
C GLY A 688 -3.99 -23.48 -31.37
N ILE A 689 -3.06 -23.74 -32.28
CA ILE A 689 -1.85 -22.93 -32.43
C ILE A 689 -2.06 -21.98 -33.60
N CYS A 690 -1.97 -20.68 -33.34
CA CYS A 690 -2.02 -19.63 -34.36
C CYS A 690 -3.33 -19.52 -35.18
N GLY A 691 -4.47 -20.01 -34.66
CA GLY A 691 -5.79 -19.82 -35.26
C GLY A 691 -6.02 -20.53 -36.61
N GLN A 692 -5.13 -21.44 -37.01
CA GLN A 692 -5.31 -22.29 -38.19
C GLN A 692 -6.01 -23.61 -37.87
N ASP A 693 -5.97 -24.05 -36.62
CA ASP A 693 -6.70 -25.22 -36.15
C ASP A 693 -8.12 -24.82 -35.73
N ARG A 694 -9.10 -25.69 -35.98
CA ARG A 694 -10.45 -25.54 -35.42
C ARG A 694 -10.36 -25.59 -33.90
N ILE A 695 -11.10 -24.71 -33.21
CA ILE A 695 -11.25 -24.77 -31.76
C ILE A 695 -11.88 -26.13 -31.42
N ARG A 696 -11.28 -26.85 -30.47
CA ARG A 696 -11.76 -28.18 -30.06
C ARG A 696 -12.09 -28.18 -28.59
N LEU A 697 -13.27 -28.69 -28.24
CA LEU A 697 -13.58 -29.04 -26.85
C LEU A 697 -12.76 -30.28 -26.48
N LEU A 698 -11.80 -30.14 -25.56
CA LEU A 698 -10.92 -31.22 -25.15
C LEU A 698 -11.51 -32.06 -24.03
N ALA A 699 -12.17 -31.40 -23.08
CA ALA A 699 -12.75 -32.05 -21.91
C ALA A 699 -13.96 -31.28 -21.42
N ARG A 700 -14.92 -32.01 -20.84
CA ARG A 700 -16.10 -31.47 -20.19
C ARG A 700 -16.37 -32.26 -18.93
N THR A 701 -16.59 -31.56 -17.82
CA THR A 701 -17.05 -32.17 -16.58
C THR A 701 -18.31 -31.47 -16.08
N ILE A 702 -19.17 -32.25 -15.42
CA ILE A 702 -20.41 -31.78 -14.81
C ILE A 702 -20.24 -31.95 -13.30
N LEU A 703 -20.38 -30.86 -12.54
CA LEU A 703 -20.17 -30.85 -11.10
C LEU A 703 -21.52 -31.06 -10.37
N ASP A 704 -21.54 -31.97 -9.40
CA ASP A 704 -22.75 -32.41 -8.68
C ASP A 704 -23.25 -31.40 -7.61
N LYS A 705 -24.51 -31.58 -7.20
CA LYS A 705 -25.52 -30.75 -6.49
C LYS A 705 -25.15 -29.69 -5.45
N THR A 706 -23.95 -29.63 -4.88
CA THR A 706 -23.76 -28.88 -3.61
C THR A 706 -22.91 -27.62 -3.71
N THR A 707 -22.31 -27.34 -4.86
CA THR A 707 -21.22 -26.36 -4.91
C THR A 707 -21.34 -25.42 -6.11
N LEU A 708 -21.69 -24.16 -5.84
CA LEU A 708 -21.31 -23.05 -6.72
C LEU A 708 -19.78 -23.04 -6.76
N VAL A 709 -19.24 -23.28 -7.95
CA VAL A 709 -17.82 -23.43 -8.19
C VAL A 709 -17.34 -22.08 -8.70
N ASN A 710 -16.72 -21.31 -7.80
CA ASN A 710 -15.91 -20.17 -8.20
C ASN A 710 -14.52 -20.70 -8.52
N LEU A 711 -14.12 -20.61 -9.77
CA LEU A 711 -12.76 -20.92 -10.19
C LEU A 711 -11.84 -19.83 -9.62
N ARG A 712 -10.86 -20.25 -8.82
CA ARG A 712 -9.96 -19.32 -8.12
C ARG A 712 -8.52 -19.42 -8.61
N TYR A 713 -8.06 -20.65 -8.90
CA TYR A 713 -6.66 -20.90 -9.22
C TYR A 713 -6.53 -21.90 -10.37
N PHE A 714 -5.55 -21.61 -11.22
CA PHE A 714 -5.05 -22.48 -12.27
C PHE A 714 -3.56 -22.74 -11.98
N SER A 715 -3.17 -24.00 -11.85
CA SER A 715 -1.75 -24.38 -11.66
C SER A 715 -1.39 -25.58 -12.52
N VAL A 716 -0.13 -25.69 -12.89
CA VAL A 716 0.40 -26.77 -13.73
C VAL A 716 0.79 -27.96 -12.86
N ILE A 717 0.42 -29.18 -13.25
CA ILE A 717 0.83 -30.39 -12.54
C ILE A 717 2.35 -30.61 -12.72
N SER A 718 3.04 -30.98 -11.64
CA SER A 718 4.46 -31.35 -11.68
C SER A 718 4.68 -32.52 -12.65
N GLY A 719 5.45 -32.29 -13.71
CA GLY A 719 5.65 -33.25 -14.82
C GLY A 719 5.08 -32.77 -16.16
N GLY A 720 4.30 -31.69 -16.16
CA GLY A 720 3.88 -30.97 -17.37
C GLY A 720 2.78 -31.66 -18.18
N MET A 721 2.07 -32.65 -17.63
CA MET A 721 1.05 -33.43 -18.34
C MET A 721 -0.40 -33.03 -17.99
N GLY A 722 -0.62 -31.89 -17.33
CA GLY A 722 -1.96 -31.46 -16.98
C GLY A 722 -2.03 -30.20 -16.11
N PHE A 723 -3.24 -29.87 -15.65
CA PHE A 723 -3.52 -28.68 -14.87
C PHE A 723 -4.47 -28.97 -13.70
N TYR A 724 -4.27 -28.26 -12.58
CA TYR A 724 -5.19 -28.18 -11.45
C TYR A 724 -6.12 -26.98 -11.60
N LEU A 725 -7.41 -27.24 -11.41
CA LEU A 725 -8.42 -26.22 -11.18
C LEU A 725 -8.86 -26.29 -9.73
N VAL A 726 -8.66 -25.22 -8.95
CA VAL A 726 -9.18 -25.15 -7.59
C VAL A 726 -10.47 -24.36 -7.59
N SER A 727 -11.56 -25.02 -7.19
CA SER A 727 -12.83 -24.35 -6.96
C SER A 727 -13.09 -24.16 -5.47
N GLU A 728 -13.60 -22.99 -5.12
CA GLU A 728 -14.09 -22.68 -3.78
C GLU A 728 -15.62 -22.79 -3.78
N THR A 729 -16.15 -23.48 -2.77
CA THR A 729 -17.58 -23.78 -2.70
C THR A 729 -18.27 -22.86 -1.70
N SER A 730 -19.38 -22.24 -2.10
CA SER A 730 -20.10 -21.31 -1.23
C SER A 730 -20.86 -22.07 -0.13
N GLY A 731 -20.36 -22.04 1.10
CA GLY A 731 -21.11 -22.53 2.29
C GLY A 731 -20.34 -23.50 3.19
N ALA A 732 -19.28 -24.12 2.69
CA ALA A 732 -18.28 -24.84 3.48
C ALA A 732 -16.93 -24.59 2.81
N TYR A 733 -15.88 -24.24 3.56
CA TYR A 733 -14.54 -24.03 2.99
C TYR A 733 -13.90 -25.36 2.55
N SER A 734 -14.57 -26.13 1.68
CA SER A 734 -13.99 -27.26 0.96
C SER A 734 -13.52 -26.77 -0.41
N SER A 735 -12.27 -27.10 -0.73
CA SER A 735 -11.70 -26.88 -2.06
C SER A 735 -11.85 -28.18 -2.86
N THR A 736 -12.47 -28.10 -4.04
CA THR A 736 -12.51 -29.25 -4.97
C THR A 736 -11.44 -29.03 -6.03
N PHE A 737 -10.54 -30.01 -6.18
CA PHE A 737 -9.48 -30.03 -7.18
C PHE A 737 -9.97 -30.82 -8.39
N LEU A 738 -9.98 -30.20 -9.58
CA LEU A 738 -10.14 -30.89 -10.85
C LEU A 738 -8.78 -31.05 -11.49
N GLU A 739 -8.43 -32.27 -11.89
CA GLU A 739 -7.12 -32.59 -12.44
C GLU A 739 -7.28 -33.08 -13.87
N PHE A 740 -6.89 -32.24 -14.83
CA PHE A 740 -6.98 -32.61 -16.25
C PHE A 740 -5.70 -33.32 -16.68
N HIS A 741 -5.75 -34.63 -16.92
CA HIS A 741 -4.60 -35.41 -17.38
C HIS A 741 -4.60 -35.55 -18.90
N ALA A 742 -3.49 -35.20 -19.54
CA ALA A 742 -3.23 -35.54 -20.94
C ALA A 742 -2.77 -37.00 -21.04
N SER A 743 -3.52 -37.84 -21.75
CA SER A 743 -3.03 -39.16 -22.16
C SER A 743 -1.88 -39.04 -23.17
N ARG A 744 -1.15 -40.15 -23.44
CA ARG A 744 -0.08 -40.18 -24.46
C ARG A 744 -0.55 -39.79 -25.88
N ASN A 745 -1.86 -39.82 -26.12
CA ASN A 745 -2.50 -39.39 -27.38
C ASN A 745 -3.18 -38.02 -27.27
N TYR A 746 -2.93 -37.26 -26.19
CA TYR A 746 -3.48 -35.93 -25.90
C TYR A 746 -5.01 -35.85 -25.80
N THR A 747 -5.69 -36.97 -25.55
CA THR A 747 -7.05 -36.95 -25.00
C THR A 747 -6.95 -36.55 -23.54
N TYR A 748 -7.70 -35.50 -23.14
CA TYR A 748 -7.75 -35.01 -21.77
C TYR A 748 -8.90 -35.69 -21.02
N TYR A 749 -8.61 -36.20 -19.83
CA TYR A 749 -9.60 -36.74 -18.90
C TYR A 749 -9.61 -35.90 -17.63
N VAL A 750 -10.79 -35.70 -17.02
CA VAL A 750 -11.01 -34.86 -15.83
C VAL A 750 -11.03 -35.71 -14.57
#